data_AF-A0A6A5UJT9-F1
#
_entry.id   AF-A0A6A5UJT9-F1
#
_cell.length_a   1.000
_cell.length_b   1.000
_cell.length_c   1.000
_cell.angle_alpha   90.00
_cell.angle_beta   90.00
_cell.angle_gamma   90.00
#
_symmetry.space_group_name_H-M   'P 1'
#
loop_
_entity.id
_entity.type
_entity.pdbx_description
1 polymer ?
#
loop_
_entity_poly.entity_id
_entity_poly.type
_entity_poly.pdbx_seq_one_letter_code
_entity_poly.pdbx_strand_id
1 'polypeptide(L)'
;MPSDERAPVKLSLPLEFQQDIFKELREEDELVILARGLGLVRIVTNLLHSYDAAGNNLILLVGADERENVWIGEALAEHAAVSMASKARGLSLVNTDLMSVGTREKMYAQGGIFSITSRILIVDFLSGLLNPETVTGVVVLHAEKVVATSLEAFILRIYRQKNKAGFLKAFSDSPEPFTTGFAPLANMMKNLFLPKPALYPRYHVSVAKSLEGRKKAEVIELEVPMTESMRDIQNAVLECVEVSISELRKSNTGVEMEDWTLDSALHKNFDVIIRRQLDPVWHRTTFKTRQVVRDLTLLRTILHALLTYDAVDFNKYLDTVLAASQPPPGSTKQNQSPWLFLDAADTIFTTAKRRVYTGKVTNADLANSVNVIPDGLTPVLEELPKWNQLAEILQEIEQDAYLNPAPQDTSNGSILVMCGDQGTCRQLREFLQIMYVKEEDKDADEDENEPSAKFMMRRKLRNYLTWKRDFTNVSAALFSENQKAINGSTENNVKSGMKGKAPPNKRRRMRGGAVAGSATTRSEMGAVRTAGDRDAHIASLMAELQPTELEAMQKEEIGVDPLHDMDSFYSLFDMDSLLVIHPYSGDLDEHILEETKPRYVIMYEPDAAFIRRVEVYRSSHTDRTVKVFFMYYGGSVEEQRYLSSVRREKDAFTRLIRERGNMAMTINPNANLAPEESFLRTINTRIAGGGRLAATTQPPRVIVDVREFRSSLPSLLHGKQIMIVPCMLTVGDYIITPEICVERKSVRDLIGSFANGRLFNQVESMMEHYKSPMLLIEFDQNKSFTLEPFADFTARDNRESGLAAAPDLQGKIVMLTLAFPRLKIIWSSSPYQTAEIFSSLKSQQEEPDPLTAVQKGLDPSLQGDAAGQRMFNQTSQDMLRALPGINEKAVGTLMLDMENIGEVANMDVGDLCKVVGTDIGRRVHRFFNRSVYEDVTLPNFRD
;
A
#
# COMPACT_ATOMS: atom_id res chain seq x y z
N MET A 1 5.23 5.12 -46.64
CA MET A 1 6.28 4.20 -47.13
C MET A 1 6.73 4.72 -48.49
N PRO A 2 7.76 5.59 -48.56
CA PRO A 2 9.16 5.13 -48.53
C PRO A 2 10.14 6.09 -47.82
N SER A 3 10.86 5.60 -46.80
CA SER A 3 12.22 6.04 -46.39
C SER A 3 12.77 5.26 -45.18
N ASP A 4 12.35 4.00 -44.96
CA ASP A 4 12.80 3.20 -43.79
C ASP A 4 14.15 2.51 -43.98
N GLU A 5 14.79 2.62 -45.15
CA GLU A 5 16.06 1.94 -45.47
C GLU A 5 17.30 2.52 -44.74
N ARG A 6 17.12 3.49 -43.82
CA ARG A 6 18.22 4.07 -43.02
C ARG A 6 17.97 4.07 -41.51
N ALA A 7 16.90 3.46 -41.00
CA ALA A 7 16.75 3.28 -39.56
C ALA A 7 17.61 2.08 -39.10
N PRO A 8 18.60 2.26 -38.20
CA PRO A 8 19.49 1.18 -37.77
C PRO A 8 18.79 0.08 -36.94
N VAL A 9 17.49 0.24 -36.62
CA VAL A 9 16.71 -0.64 -35.73
C VAL A 9 15.28 -0.75 -36.25
N LYS A 10 14.74 -1.98 -36.30
CA LYS A 10 13.32 -2.22 -36.57
C LYS A 10 12.50 -1.81 -35.34
N LEU A 11 11.62 -0.83 -35.49
CA LEU A 11 10.73 -0.40 -34.42
C LEU A 11 9.55 -1.35 -34.29
N SER A 12 9.25 -1.80 -33.08
CA SER A 12 8.05 -2.59 -32.73
C SER A 12 6.87 -1.68 -32.35
N LEU A 13 6.79 -0.48 -32.95
CA LEU A 13 5.75 0.52 -32.68
C LEU A 13 4.77 0.59 -33.87
N PRO A 14 3.62 -0.10 -33.81
CA PRO A 14 2.70 -0.22 -34.93
C PRO A 14 1.84 1.04 -35.17
N LEU A 15 1.71 1.92 -34.17
CA LEU A 15 0.83 3.10 -34.22
C LEU A 15 1.60 4.37 -34.58
N GLU A 16 1.01 5.20 -35.45
CA GLU A 16 1.62 6.43 -35.98
C GLU A 16 2.03 7.39 -34.84
N PHE A 17 1.14 7.62 -33.86
CA PHE A 17 1.44 8.50 -32.74
C PHE A 17 2.63 8.02 -31.88
N GLN A 18 2.83 6.70 -31.73
CA GLN A 18 3.95 6.16 -30.96
C GLN A 18 5.26 6.36 -31.72
N GLN A 19 5.24 6.22 -33.05
CA GLN A 19 6.39 6.51 -33.89
C GLN A 19 6.76 7.99 -33.89
N ASP A 20 5.77 8.88 -33.87
CA ASP A 20 6.00 10.32 -33.78
C ASP A 20 6.66 10.71 -32.45
N ILE A 21 6.14 10.18 -31.32
CA ILE A 21 6.76 10.36 -29.99
C ILE A 21 8.20 9.84 -29.99
N PHE A 22 8.44 8.65 -30.55
CA PHE A 22 9.79 8.07 -30.61
C PHE A 22 10.77 8.95 -31.41
N LYS A 23 10.33 9.53 -32.54
CA LYS A 23 11.17 10.42 -33.36
C LYS A 23 11.49 11.70 -32.60
N GLU A 24 10.50 12.33 -31.96
CA GLU A 24 10.68 13.53 -31.14
C GLU A 24 11.68 13.27 -30.00
N LEU A 25 11.51 12.15 -29.28
CA LEU A 25 12.40 11.72 -28.21
C LEU A 25 13.83 11.45 -28.66
N ARG A 26 14.07 11.08 -29.92
CA ARG A 26 15.43 10.83 -30.41
C ARG A 26 16.19 12.13 -30.67
N GLU A 27 15.48 13.21 -30.99
CA GLU A 27 16.04 14.51 -31.33
C GLU A 27 16.18 15.42 -30.11
N GLU A 28 15.19 15.44 -29.21
CA GLU A 28 15.10 16.38 -28.10
C GLU A 28 15.02 15.70 -26.73
N ASP A 29 15.52 16.40 -25.70
CA ASP A 29 15.34 16.04 -24.29
C ASP A 29 14.01 16.62 -23.79
N GLU A 30 13.07 15.75 -23.42
CA GLU A 30 11.73 16.16 -23.03
C GLU A 30 11.14 15.32 -21.91
N LEU A 31 10.12 15.89 -21.25
CA LEU A 31 9.24 15.21 -20.32
C LEU A 31 7.99 14.76 -21.08
N VAL A 32 7.80 13.46 -21.28
CA VAL A 32 6.61 12.91 -21.91
C VAL A 32 5.59 12.52 -20.85
N ILE A 33 4.41 13.14 -20.92
CA ILE A 33 3.25 12.80 -20.10
C ILE A 33 2.18 12.20 -21.02
N LEU A 34 2.00 10.88 -20.89
CA LEU A 34 1.06 10.10 -21.70
C LEU A 34 -0.19 9.78 -20.87
N ALA A 35 -1.35 9.67 -21.51
CA ALA A 35 -2.54 9.14 -20.83
C ALA A 35 -2.31 7.66 -20.48
N ARG A 36 -2.66 7.26 -19.25
CA ARG A 36 -2.54 5.87 -18.79
C ARG A 36 -3.25 4.91 -19.75
N GLY A 37 -2.60 3.78 -20.07
CA GLY A 37 -3.12 2.76 -20.98
C GLY A 37 -2.78 2.95 -22.47
N LEU A 38 -2.01 3.97 -22.85
CA LEU A 38 -1.57 4.19 -24.24
C LEU A 38 -0.23 3.52 -24.63
N GLY A 39 0.36 2.74 -23.70
CA GLY A 39 1.59 1.97 -23.95
C GLY A 39 2.88 2.76 -23.71
N LEU A 40 3.05 3.36 -22.53
CA LEU A 40 4.25 4.14 -22.18
C LEU A 40 5.52 3.30 -22.26
N VAL A 41 5.50 2.10 -21.69
CA VAL A 41 6.69 1.24 -21.61
C VAL A 41 7.07 0.66 -22.97
N ARG A 42 6.13 0.44 -23.90
CA ARG A 42 6.46 0.12 -25.31
C ARG A 42 7.33 1.20 -25.96
N ILE A 43 7.04 2.48 -25.69
CA ILE A 43 7.82 3.61 -26.20
C ILE A 43 9.21 3.63 -25.55
N VAL A 44 9.27 3.44 -24.22
CA VAL A 44 10.53 3.43 -23.46
C VAL A 44 11.44 2.28 -23.89
N THR A 45 10.91 1.06 -24.04
CA THR A 45 11.67 -0.14 -24.45
C THR A 45 12.22 0.01 -25.86
N ASN A 46 11.45 0.53 -26.81
CA ASN A 46 11.94 0.84 -28.17
C ASN A 46 13.03 1.91 -28.16
N LEU A 47 12.87 2.95 -27.34
CA LEU A 47 13.87 4.00 -27.16
C LEU A 47 15.19 3.42 -26.60
N LEU A 48 15.10 2.65 -25.53
CA LEU A 48 16.24 1.96 -24.92
C LEU A 48 16.92 1.01 -25.90
N HIS A 49 16.14 0.20 -26.62
CA HIS A 49 16.66 -0.71 -27.65
C HIS A 49 17.40 0.04 -28.76
N SER A 50 16.91 1.22 -29.18
CA SER A 50 17.57 2.03 -30.20
C SER A 50 18.98 2.48 -29.80
N TYR A 51 19.22 2.67 -28.50
CA TYR A 51 20.53 2.98 -27.98
C TYR A 51 21.37 1.72 -27.73
N ASP A 52 20.79 0.65 -27.20
CA ASP A 52 21.49 -0.62 -26.95
C ASP A 52 22.02 -1.25 -28.23
N ALA A 53 21.24 -1.19 -29.32
CA ALA A 53 21.67 -1.66 -30.63
C ALA A 53 22.93 -0.94 -31.16
N ALA A 54 23.21 0.29 -30.69
CA ALA A 54 24.45 0.99 -31.02
C ALA A 54 25.68 0.44 -30.27
N GLY A 55 25.49 -0.16 -29.09
CA GLY A 55 26.47 -0.97 -28.35
C GLY A 55 27.56 -0.22 -27.56
N ASN A 56 27.70 1.10 -27.74
CA ASN A 56 28.70 1.94 -27.08
C ASN A 56 28.03 3.01 -26.21
N ASN A 57 27.14 2.58 -25.32
CA ASN A 57 26.34 3.45 -24.48
C ASN A 57 26.44 3.02 -23.01
N LEU A 58 26.28 3.99 -22.12
CA LEU A 58 26.05 3.78 -20.71
C LEU A 58 24.79 4.56 -20.36
N ILE A 59 23.66 3.85 -20.27
CA ILE A 59 22.35 4.44 -19.99
C ILE A 59 21.88 3.97 -18.62
N LEU A 60 21.39 4.93 -17.84
CA LEU A 60 20.85 4.67 -16.52
C LEU A 60 19.33 4.81 -16.56
N LEU A 61 18.63 3.74 -16.18
CA LEU A 61 17.19 3.73 -15.94
C LEU A 61 16.95 3.94 -14.45
N VAL A 62 16.26 5.03 -14.11
CA VAL A 62 15.98 5.44 -12.72
C VAL A 62 14.48 5.46 -12.48
N GLY A 63 14.05 4.92 -11.34
CA GLY A 63 12.66 4.96 -10.90
C GLY A 63 11.78 3.82 -11.41
N ALA A 64 12.34 2.81 -12.09
CA ALA A 64 11.59 1.63 -12.54
C ALA A 64 11.24 0.68 -11.38
N ASP A 65 9.98 0.25 -11.29
CA ASP A 65 9.53 -0.72 -10.31
C ASP A 65 10.03 -2.14 -10.65
N GLU A 66 10.06 -3.06 -9.68
CA GLU A 66 10.58 -4.44 -9.89
C GLU A 66 9.90 -5.19 -11.04
N ARG A 67 8.57 -5.04 -11.16
CA ARG A 67 7.79 -5.66 -12.25
C ARG A 67 8.11 -5.05 -13.61
N GLU A 68 8.30 -3.72 -13.67
CA GLU A 68 8.69 -3.03 -14.90
C GLU A 68 10.10 -3.41 -15.34
N ASN A 69 11.02 -3.63 -14.39
CA ASN A 69 12.37 -4.08 -14.70
C ASN A 69 12.39 -5.44 -15.40
N VAL A 70 11.55 -6.39 -14.94
CA VAL A 70 11.39 -7.69 -15.60
C VAL A 70 10.86 -7.49 -17.02
N TRP A 71 9.78 -6.73 -17.17
CA TRP A 71 9.17 -6.48 -18.47
C TRP A 71 10.12 -5.78 -19.45
N ILE A 72 10.78 -4.69 -19.04
CA ILE A 72 11.74 -3.98 -19.88
C ILE A 72 12.89 -4.90 -20.26
N GLY A 73 13.35 -5.76 -19.35
CA GLY A 73 14.38 -6.76 -19.63
C GLY A 73 13.96 -7.76 -20.71
N GLU A 74 12.77 -8.33 -20.59
CA GLU A 74 12.21 -9.28 -21.55
C GLU A 74 11.95 -8.63 -22.92
N ALA A 75 11.33 -7.46 -22.94
CA ALA A 75 11.05 -6.71 -24.17
C ALA A 75 12.33 -6.29 -24.91
N LEU A 76 13.39 -5.90 -24.18
CA LEU A 76 14.68 -5.59 -24.79
C LEU A 76 15.34 -6.83 -25.39
N ALA A 77 15.23 -7.99 -24.74
CA ALA A 77 15.72 -9.25 -25.27
C ALA A 77 14.96 -9.66 -26.54
N GLU A 78 13.63 -9.53 -26.54
CA GLU A 78 12.79 -9.79 -27.71
C GLU A 78 13.17 -8.86 -28.88
N HIS A 79 13.29 -7.55 -28.63
CA HIS A 79 13.67 -6.60 -29.67
C HIS A 79 15.08 -6.82 -30.20
N ALA A 80 16.04 -7.21 -29.34
CA ALA A 80 17.38 -7.60 -29.78
C ALA A 80 17.37 -8.82 -30.69
N ALA A 81 16.53 -9.82 -30.40
CA ALA A 81 16.34 -10.98 -31.25
C ALA A 81 15.70 -10.63 -32.60
N VAL A 82 14.62 -9.82 -32.60
CA VAL A 82 13.89 -9.41 -33.82
C VAL A 82 14.74 -8.53 -34.73
N SER A 83 15.54 -7.63 -34.15
CA SER A 83 16.43 -6.73 -34.89
C SER A 83 17.75 -7.38 -35.30
N MET A 84 18.08 -8.57 -34.78
CA MET A 84 19.37 -9.23 -34.94
C MET A 84 20.55 -8.32 -34.53
N ALA A 85 20.35 -7.54 -33.47
CA ALA A 85 21.34 -6.57 -32.99
C ALA A 85 22.47 -7.27 -32.23
N SER A 86 23.56 -7.60 -32.93
CA SER A 86 24.71 -8.35 -32.35
C SER A 86 25.46 -7.63 -31.22
N LYS A 87 25.22 -6.33 -31.04
CA LYS A 87 25.87 -5.49 -30.03
C LYS A 87 24.98 -5.19 -28.82
N ALA A 88 23.70 -5.53 -28.89
CA ALA A 88 22.75 -5.32 -27.82
C ALA A 88 23.14 -6.22 -26.63
N ARG A 89 23.14 -5.64 -25.42
CA ARG A 89 23.53 -6.33 -24.19
C ARG A 89 22.34 -6.60 -23.28
N GLY A 90 21.20 -5.97 -23.54
CA GLY A 90 20.01 -6.05 -22.71
C GLY A 90 20.11 -5.22 -21.43
N LEU A 91 19.15 -5.43 -20.53
CA LEU A 91 19.07 -4.74 -19.25
C LEU A 91 19.88 -5.45 -18.17
N SER A 92 20.76 -4.71 -17.48
CA SER A 92 21.44 -5.19 -16.28
C SER A 92 20.81 -4.58 -15.03
N LEU A 93 20.32 -5.42 -14.12
CA LEU A 93 19.73 -4.99 -12.85
C LEU A 93 20.81 -4.90 -11.76
N VAL A 94 20.88 -3.75 -11.08
CA VAL A 94 21.83 -3.52 -9.99
C VAL A 94 21.10 -3.41 -8.65
N ASN A 95 21.21 -4.48 -7.85
CA ASN A 95 20.62 -4.57 -6.51
C ASN A 95 21.70 -4.69 -5.42
N THR A 96 21.44 -4.15 -4.22
CA THR A 96 22.38 -4.18 -3.09
C THR A 96 22.70 -5.59 -2.62
N ASP A 97 21.74 -6.51 -2.75
CA ASP A 97 21.79 -7.81 -2.09
C ASP A 97 22.53 -8.87 -2.93
N LEU A 98 22.69 -8.59 -4.24
CA LEU A 98 23.25 -9.53 -5.20
C LEU A 98 24.67 -9.16 -5.65
N MET A 99 25.12 -7.91 -5.43
CA MET A 99 26.28 -7.37 -6.14
C MET A 99 27.29 -6.65 -5.24
N SER A 100 28.55 -7.11 -5.28
CA SER A 100 29.67 -6.42 -4.64
C SER A 100 30.05 -5.11 -5.36
N VAL A 101 30.70 -4.19 -4.65
CA VAL A 101 31.21 -2.92 -5.22
C VAL A 101 32.12 -3.16 -6.42
N GLY A 102 33.04 -4.12 -6.32
CA GLY A 102 33.98 -4.44 -7.41
C GLY A 102 33.30 -5.09 -8.63
N THR A 103 32.20 -5.81 -8.43
CA THR A 103 31.39 -6.34 -9.56
C THR A 103 30.72 -5.20 -10.32
N ARG A 104 30.16 -4.21 -9.60
CA ARG A 104 29.48 -3.05 -10.19
C ARG A 104 30.44 -2.17 -10.98
N GLU A 105 31.65 -1.93 -10.46
CA GLU A 105 32.70 -1.19 -11.18
C GLU A 105 33.02 -1.82 -12.55
N LYS A 106 33.19 -3.14 -12.58
CA LYS A 106 33.46 -3.88 -13.82
C LYS A 106 32.29 -3.80 -14.80
N MET A 107 31.06 -3.88 -14.31
CA MET A 107 29.87 -3.75 -15.15
C MET A 107 29.73 -2.35 -15.74
N TYR A 108 29.91 -1.30 -14.94
CA TYR A 108 29.88 0.07 -15.43
C TYR A 108 30.97 0.33 -16.47
N ALA A 109 32.17 -0.24 -16.28
CA ALA A 109 33.27 -0.15 -17.24
C ALA A 109 32.97 -0.89 -18.55
N GLN A 110 32.17 -1.97 -18.52
CA GLN A 110 31.70 -2.63 -19.72
C GLN A 110 30.73 -1.71 -20.48
N GLY A 111 29.80 -1.06 -19.80
CA GLY A 111 28.73 -0.27 -20.42
C GLY A 111 27.51 -1.12 -20.80
N GLY A 112 26.42 -0.47 -21.17
CA GLY A 112 25.10 -1.06 -21.41
C GLY A 112 23.98 -0.23 -20.77
N ILE A 113 22.82 -0.86 -20.62
CA ILE A 113 21.66 -0.27 -19.93
C ILE A 113 21.58 -0.85 -18.53
N PHE A 114 21.59 0.02 -17.53
CA PHE A 114 21.50 -0.37 -16.12
C PHE A 114 20.22 0.16 -15.50
N SER A 115 19.44 -0.74 -14.91
CA SER A 115 18.41 -0.34 -13.94
C SER A 115 19.02 -0.35 -12.54
N ILE A 116 19.03 0.82 -11.91
CA ILE A 116 19.70 1.03 -10.62
C ILE A 116 18.76 1.78 -9.69
N THR A 117 18.62 1.29 -8.46
CA THR A 117 17.85 2.01 -7.45
C THR A 117 18.49 3.37 -7.13
N SER A 118 17.67 4.39 -6.90
CA SER A 118 18.13 5.78 -6.68
C SER A 118 19.17 5.88 -5.56
N ARG A 119 19.03 5.08 -4.50
CA ARG A 119 19.97 5.04 -3.36
C ARG A 119 21.34 4.48 -3.73
N ILE A 120 21.40 3.45 -4.57
CA ILE A 120 22.68 2.87 -5.01
C ILE A 120 23.38 3.86 -5.93
N LEU A 121 22.64 4.42 -6.90
CA LEU A 121 23.18 5.31 -7.92
C LEU A 121 23.78 6.59 -7.31
N ILE A 122 23.10 7.20 -6.32
CA ILE A 122 23.62 8.40 -5.67
C ILE A 122 24.94 8.11 -4.91
N VAL A 123 25.03 6.96 -4.25
CA VAL A 123 26.26 6.55 -3.54
C VAL A 123 27.40 6.31 -4.52
N ASP A 124 27.13 5.69 -5.67
CA ASP A 124 28.13 5.43 -6.70
C ASP A 124 28.64 6.71 -7.36
N PHE A 125 27.76 7.69 -7.61
CA PHE A 125 28.14 9.00 -8.12
C PHE A 125 28.96 9.83 -7.13
N LEU A 126 28.64 9.75 -5.83
CA LEU A 126 29.34 10.50 -4.79
C LEU A 126 30.68 9.86 -4.40
N SER A 127 30.75 8.53 -4.35
CA SER A 127 32.00 7.78 -4.09
C SER A 127 32.96 7.78 -5.27
N GLY A 128 32.48 8.13 -6.48
CA GLY A 128 33.28 8.14 -7.70
C GLY A 128 33.41 6.77 -8.36
N LEU A 129 32.68 5.75 -7.89
CA LEU A 129 32.60 4.43 -8.53
C LEU A 129 32.07 4.53 -9.96
N LEU A 130 31.10 5.42 -10.17
CA LEU A 130 30.54 5.73 -11.48
C LEU A 130 30.76 7.23 -11.76
N ASN A 131 31.59 7.55 -12.76
CA ASN A 131 31.80 8.94 -13.16
C ASN A 131 30.61 9.44 -14.00
N PRO A 132 29.86 10.47 -13.57
CA PRO A 132 28.72 10.96 -14.33
C PRO A 132 29.06 11.46 -15.74
N GLU A 133 30.30 11.88 -16.01
CA GLU A 133 30.76 12.30 -17.34
C GLU A 133 30.76 11.17 -18.37
N THR A 134 30.92 9.92 -17.92
CA THR A 134 30.95 8.74 -18.80
C THR A 134 29.54 8.26 -19.20
N VAL A 135 28.51 8.71 -18.47
CA VAL A 135 27.12 8.34 -18.71
C VAL A 135 26.63 8.98 -20.01
N THR A 136 26.15 8.17 -20.94
CA THR A 136 25.61 8.63 -22.22
C THR A 136 24.24 9.30 -22.06
N GLY A 137 23.42 8.78 -21.14
CA GLY A 137 22.11 9.34 -20.87
C GLY A 137 21.43 8.76 -19.65
N VAL A 138 20.42 9.48 -19.15
CA VAL A 138 19.57 9.03 -18.04
C VAL A 138 18.12 9.04 -18.51
N VAL A 139 17.40 7.95 -18.22
CA VAL A 139 15.97 7.80 -18.44
C VAL A 139 15.28 7.68 -17.10
N VAL A 140 14.34 8.58 -16.82
CA VAL A 140 13.59 8.63 -15.56
C VAL A 140 12.16 8.16 -15.80
N LEU A 141 11.73 7.11 -15.10
CA LEU A 141 10.33 6.69 -15.04
C LEU A 141 9.64 7.31 -13.82
N HIS A 142 8.31 7.32 -13.83
CA HIS A 142 7.48 7.89 -12.76
C HIS A 142 7.88 9.32 -12.38
N ALA A 143 8.05 10.18 -13.39
CA ALA A 143 8.50 11.56 -13.20
C ALA A 143 7.60 12.38 -12.25
N GLU A 144 6.35 11.97 -12.03
CA GLU A 144 5.42 12.56 -11.07
C GLU A 144 5.88 12.47 -9.61
N LYS A 145 6.78 11.53 -9.29
CA LYS A 145 7.35 11.34 -7.94
C LYS A 145 8.54 12.29 -7.67
N VAL A 146 9.06 12.98 -8.69
CA VAL A 146 10.32 13.73 -8.61
C VAL A 146 10.13 15.14 -8.01
N VAL A 147 10.24 15.24 -6.69
CA VAL A 147 10.22 16.52 -5.96
C VAL A 147 11.64 17.08 -5.78
N ALA A 148 11.81 18.39 -5.56
CA ALA A 148 13.12 19.04 -5.39
C ALA A 148 14.04 18.40 -4.32
N THR A 149 13.46 17.74 -3.32
CA THR A 149 14.14 17.05 -2.21
C THR A 149 14.26 15.55 -2.40
N SER A 150 13.71 15.00 -3.48
CA SER A 150 13.79 13.56 -3.81
C SER A 150 15.23 13.16 -4.18
N LEU A 151 15.51 11.86 -4.10
CA LEU A 151 16.81 11.31 -4.50
C LEU A 151 17.02 11.42 -6.00
N GLU A 152 15.96 11.25 -6.78
CA GLU A 152 15.94 11.36 -8.24
C GLU A 152 16.37 12.76 -8.65
N ALA A 153 15.76 13.79 -8.07
CA ALA A 153 16.19 15.18 -8.31
C ALA A 153 17.64 15.43 -7.89
N PHE A 154 18.13 14.76 -6.84
CA PHE A 154 19.51 14.87 -6.40
C PHE A 154 20.49 14.22 -7.40
N ILE A 155 20.17 13.02 -7.90
CA ILE A 155 20.93 12.32 -8.95
C ILE A 155 21.00 13.16 -10.21
N LEU A 156 19.87 13.69 -10.67
CA LEU A 156 19.81 14.53 -11.88
C LEU A 156 20.63 15.82 -11.72
N ARG A 157 20.65 16.41 -10.52
CA ARG A 157 21.48 17.58 -10.22
C ARG A 157 22.97 17.27 -10.34
N ILE A 158 23.44 16.17 -9.75
CA ILE A 158 24.86 15.76 -9.86
C ILE A 158 25.22 15.41 -11.30
N TYR A 159 24.35 14.64 -11.97
CA TYR A 159 24.52 14.29 -13.37
C TYR A 159 24.66 15.54 -14.24
N ARG A 160 23.74 16.50 -14.15
CA ARG A 160 23.79 17.75 -14.93
C ARG A 160 24.89 18.72 -14.51
N GLN A 161 25.43 18.62 -13.30
CA GLN A 161 26.59 19.43 -12.88
C GLN A 161 27.88 18.96 -13.55
N LYS A 162 28.10 17.65 -13.62
CA LYS A 162 29.32 17.06 -14.20
C LYS A 162 29.20 16.75 -15.69
N ASN A 163 28.01 16.41 -16.17
CA ASN A 163 27.76 16.01 -17.56
C ASN A 163 26.77 16.95 -18.27
N LYS A 164 27.27 17.62 -19.31
CA LYS A 164 26.49 18.51 -20.18
C LYS A 164 26.19 17.92 -21.56
N ALA A 165 26.83 16.82 -21.93
CA ALA A 165 26.73 16.22 -23.25
C ALA A 165 25.69 15.10 -23.31
N GLY A 166 25.53 14.33 -22.23
CA GLY A 166 24.59 13.22 -22.17
C GLY A 166 23.14 13.67 -22.19
N PHE A 167 22.25 12.83 -22.72
CA PHE A 167 20.82 13.15 -22.82
C PHE A 167 20.09 12.90 -21.50
N LEU A 168 18.89 13.47 -21.35
CA LEU A 168 17.99 13.22 -20.22
C LEU A 168 16.56 13.17 -20.72
N LYS A 169 15.83 12.12 -20.38
CA LYS A 169 14.43 11.92 -20.79
C LYS A 169 13.63 11.44 -19.61
N ALA A 170 12.43 11.98 -19.43
CA ALA A 170 11.56 11.61 -18.33
C ALA A 170 10.16 11.24 -18.82
N PHE A 171 9.56 10.26 -18.17
CA PHE A 171 8.30 9.65 -18.56
C PHE A 171 7.34 9.60 -17.38
N SER A 172 6.06 9.86 -17.66
CA SER A 172 4.96 9.67 -16.71
C SER A 172 3.67 9.30 -17.45
N ASP A 173 2.86 8.45 -16.83
CA ASP A 173 1.51 8.10 -17.26
C ASP A 173 0.41 8.71 -16.34
N SER A 174 0.83 9.48 -15.33
CA SER A 174 0.00 9.97 -14.23
C SER A 174 0.02 11.51 -14.18
N PRO A 175 -0.93 12.19 -14.85
CA PRO A 175 -0.92 13.64 -15.00
C PRO A 175 -1.33 14.41 -13.74
N GLU A 176 -2.01 13.78 -12.78
CA GLU A 176 -2.65 14.47 -11.64
C GLU A 176 -1.65 15.20 -10.72
N PRO A 177 -0.50 14.61 -10.34
CA PRO A 177 0.46 15.27 -9.45
C PRO A 177 1.09 16.53 -10.06
N PHE A 178 1.13 16.63 -11.39
CA PHE A 178 1.62 17.81 -12.11
C PHE A 178 0.66 18.99 -12.08
N THR A 179 -0.48 18.90 -11.39
CA THR A 179 -1.47 19.98 -11.32
C THR A 179 -1.69 20.54 -9.92
N THR A 180 -0.99 19.99 -8.92
CA THR A 180 -1.13 20.41 -7.53
C THR A 180 -0.05 21.42 -7.13
N GLY A 181 -0.45 22.57 -6.60
CA GLY A 181 0.47 23.62 -6.14
C GLY A 181 0.60 24.80 -7.11
N PHE A 182 1.57 25.67 -6.86
CA PHE A 182 1.84 26.84 -7.69
C PHE A 182 2.81 26.51 -8.82
N ALA A 183 2.44 26.80 -10.08
CA ALA A 183 3.22 26.50 -11.29
C ALA A 183 3.89 25.11 -11.28
N PRO A 184 3.10 24.04 -11.06
CA PRO A 184 3.61 22.70 -10.80
C PRO A 184 4.41 22.12 -11.96
N LEU A 185 3.95 22.27 -13.21
CA LEU A 185 4.66 21.74 -14.37
C LEU A 185 6.02 22.43 -14.55
N ALA A 186 6.06 23.76 -14.42
CA ALA A 186 7.30 24.54 -14.51
C ALA A 186 8.32 24.13 -13.43
N ASN A 187 7.85 23.95 -12.18
CA ASN A 187 8.69 23.51 -11.07
C ASN A 187 9.22 22.09 -11.27
N MET A 188 8.39 21.16 -11.77
CA MET A 188 8.82 19.80 -12.10
C MET A 188 9.86 19.79 -13.22
N MET A 189 9.65 20.55 -14.29
CA MET A 189 10.63 20.67 -15.37
C MET A 189 11.98 21.21 -14.90
N LYS A 190 11.97 22.19 -13.98
CA LYS A 190 13.19 22.71 -13.34
C LYS A 190 13.90 21.63 -12.52
N ASN A 191 13.17 20.82 -11.76
CA ASN A 191 13.75 19.73 -10.96
C ASN A 191 14.31 18.61 -11.85
N LEU A 192 13.66 18.35 -12.98
CA LEU A 192 14.07 17.35 -13.97
C LEU A 192 15.14 17.86 -14.93
N PHE A 193 15.48 19.16 -14.94
CA PHE A 193 16.41 19.77 -15.89
C PHE A 193 16.01 19.53 -17.37
N LEU A 194 14.71 19.53 -17.64
CA LEU A 194 14.17 19.32 -18.98
C LEU A 194 13.63 20.62 -19.58
N PRO A 195 13.94 20.93 -20.85
CA PRO A 195 13.55 22.18 -21.49
C PRO A 195 12.09 22.19 -21.96
N LYS A 196 11.50 21.02 -22.28
CA LYS A 196 10.21 20.92 -22.97
C LYS A 196 9.34 19.81 -22.38
N PRO A 197 8.02 20.04 -22.18
CA PRO A 197 7.05 19.00 -21.87
C PRO A 197 6.25 18.60 -23.12
N ALA A 198 6.18 17.30 -23.39
CA ALA A 198 5.35 16.68 -24.42
C ALA A 198 4.11 16.07 -23.75
N LEU A 199 2.91 16.53 -24.14
CA LEU A 199 1.65 16.12 -23.51
C LEU A 199 0.80 15.34 -24.52
N TYR A 200 0.49 14.08 -24.22
CA TYR A 200 -0.26 13.18 -25.09
C TYR A 200 -1.51 12.60 -24.37
N PRO A 201 -2.56 13.42 -24.16
CA PRO A 201 -3.85 12.92 -23.66
C PRO A 201 -4.54 11.99 -24.69
N ARG A 202 -5.51 11.17 -24.24
CA ARG A 202 -6.31 10.30 -25.14
C ARG A 202 -7.05 11.06 -26.25
N TYR A 203 -7.42 12.33 -26.00
CA TYR A 203 -8.08 13.21 -26.98
C TYR A 203 -7.09 14.00 -27.84
N HIS A 204 -5.79 13.72 -27.77
CA HIS A 204 -4.80 14.31 -28.67
C HIS A 204 -5.08 13.91 -30.12
N VAL A 205 -4.89 14.84 -31.07
CA VAL A 205 -5.30 14.65 -32.46
C VAL A 205 -4.63 13.43 -33.12
N SER A 206 -3.31 13.22 -32.90
CA SER A 206 -2.60 12.07 -33.46
C SER A 206 -3.02 10.74 -32.82
N VAL A 207 -3.33 10.76 -31.52
CA VAL A 207 -3.79 9.58 -30.76
C VAL A 207 -5.19 9.19 -31.23
N ALA A 208 -6.12 10.14 -31.27
CA ALA A 208 -7.48 9.92 -31.76
C ALA A 208 -7.49 9.42 -33.20
N LYS A 209 -6.71 10.04 -34.10
CA LYS A 209 -6.59 9.58 -35.51
C LYS A 209 -6.08 8.14 -35.61
N SER A 210 -5.11 7.76 -34.78
CA SER A 210 -4.53 6.42 -34.80
C SER A 210 -5.49 5.34 -34.27
N LEU A 211 -6.29 5.66 -33.25
CA LEU A 211 -7.20 4.71 -32.59
C LEU A 211 -8.60 4.66 -33.23
N GLU A 212 -9.12 5.79 -33.73
CA GLU A 212 -10.47 5.91 -34.28
C GLU A 212 -10.51 5.72 -35.80
N GLY A 213 -9.40 5.98 -36.50
CA GLY A 213 -9.37 6.08 -37.96
C GLY A 213 -9.42 4.77 -38.74
N ARG A 214 -9.32 3.60 -38.09
CA ARG A 214 -9.25 2.29 -38.79
C ARG A 214 -10.52 1.46 -38.68
N LYS A 215 -10.98 1.15 -37.47
CA LYS A 215 -12.30 0.56 -37.13
C LYS A 215 -12.58 0.91 -35.66
N LYS A 216 -13.81 1.25 -35.25
CA LYS A 216 -14.16 1.48 -33.82
C LYS A 216 -14.49 0.15 -33.14
N ALA A 217 -14.09 -0.06 -31.87
CA ALA A 217 -14.34 -1.32 -31.17
C ALA A 217 -15.84 -1.47 -30.98
N GLU A 218 -16.37 -2.67 -31.18
CA GLU A 218 -17.72 -2.98 -30.76
C GLU A 218 -17.69 -3.16 -29.24
N VAL A 219 -18.02 -2.07 -28.55
CA VAL A 219 -18.13 -2.03 -27.10
C VAL A 219 -19.61 -2.10 -26.78
N ILE A 220 -20.00 -3.15 -26.07
CA ILE A 220 -21.35 -3.32 -25.55
C ILE A 220 -21.31 -2.91 -24.08
N GLU A 221 -21.94 -1.78 -23.78
CA GLU A 221 -22.10 -1.27 -22.43
C GLU A 221 -23.35 -1.90 -21.81
N LEU A 222 -23.17 -2.58 -20.69
CA LEU A 222 -24.22 -3.28 -19.95
C LEU A 222 -24.37 -2.62 -18.58
N GLU A 223 -25.46 -1.88 -18.43
CA GLU A 223 -25.87 -1.28 -17.16
C GLU A 223 -26.61 -2.32 -16.32
N VAL A 224 -26.00 -2.76 -15.23
CA VAL A 224 -26.60 -3.73 -14.31
C VAL A 224 -27.25 -2.98 -13.14
N PRO A 225 -28.57 -3.17 -12.87
CA PRO A 225 -29.21 -2.53 -11.73
C PRO A 225 -28.80 -3.18 -10.41
N MET A 226 -28.53 -2.36 -9.38
CA MET A 226 -28.36 -2.86 -8.00
C MET A 226 -29.70 -3.31 -7.40
N THR A 227 -29.65 -4.31 -6.52
CA THR A 227 -30.81 -4.70 -5.69
C THR A 227 -31.21 -3.56 -4.75
N GLU A 228 -32.48 -3.56 -4.32
CA GLU A 228 -32.97 -2.56 -3.35
C GLU A 228 -32.18 -2.59 -2.04
N SER A 229 -31.85 -3.78 -1.56
CA SER A 229 -31.05 -3.97 -0.33
C SER A 229 -29.62 -3.42 -0.47
N MET A 230 -28.97 -3.59 -1.63
CA MET A 230 -27.67 -2.98 -1.90
C MET A 230 -27.76 -1.45 -1.93
N ARG A 231 -28.80 -0.90 -2.56
CA ARG A 231 -29.02 0.55 -2.64
C ARG A 231 -29.22 1.17 -1.26
N ASP A 232 -30.00 0.52 -0.40
CA ASP A 232 -30.23 0.97 0.98
C ASP A 232 -28.94 0.99 1.80
N ILE A 233 -28.11 -0.05 1.69
CA ILE A 233 -26.79 -0.10 2.35
C ILE A 233 -25.87 0.98 1.79
N GLN A 234 -25.81 1.16 0.47
CA GLN A 234 -24.97 2.20 -0.16
C GLN A 234 -25.34 3.58 0.37
N ASN A 235 -26.62 3.92 0.39
CA ASN A 235 -27.10 5.22 0.88
C ASN A 235 -26.79 5.42 2.37
N ALA A 236 -27.00 4.39 3.19
CA ALA A 236 -26.70 4.45 4.62
C ALA A 236 -25.19 4.62 4.90
N VAL A 237 -24.31 3.98 4.10
CA VAL A 237 -22.86 4.17 4.24
C VAL A 237 -22.44 5.57 3.79
N LEU A 238 -23.03 6.10 2.71
CA LEU A 238 -22.76 7.46 2.25
C LEU A 238 -23.16 8.51 3.28
N GLU A 239 -24.30 8.32 3.95
CA GLU A 239 -24.73 9.17 5.08
C GLU A 239 -23.71 9.12 6.23
N CYS A 240 -23.22 7.92 6.61
CA CYS A 240 -22.16 7.77 7.60
C CYS A 240 -20.86 8.51 7.21
N VAL A 241 -20.47 8.44 5.93
CA VAL A 241 -19.30 9.14 5.40
C VAL A 241 -19.49 10.66 5.46
N GLU A 242 -20.64 11.18 5.05
CA GLU A 242 -20.94 12.61 5.09
C GLU A 242 -20.90 13.17 6.51
N VAL A 243 -21.53 12.48 7.47
CA VAL A 243 -21.50 12.87 8.88
C VAL A 243 -20.08 12.86 9.42
N SER A 244 -19.29 11.83 9.11
CA SER A 244 -17.90 11.69 9.53
C SER A 244 -17.00 12.79 8.96
N ILE A 245 -17.17 13.15 7.68
CA ILE A 245 -16.46 14.29 7.06
C ILE A 245 -16.87 15.60 7.72
N SER A 246 -18.16 15.79 8.02
CA SER A 246 -18.64 17.00 8.70
C SER A 246 -18.03 17.15 10.11
N GLU A 247 -17.85 16.04 10.83
CA GLU A 247 -17.21 16.00 12.14
C GLU A 247 -15.71 16.28 12.03
N LEU A 248 -15.04 15.70 11.03
CA LEU A 248 -13.64 15.97 10.74
C LEU A 248 -13.41 17.45 10.43
N ARG A 249 -14.33 18.05 9.66
CA ARG A 249 -14.33 19.47 9.28
C ARG A 249 -14.49 20.38 10.50
N LYS A 250 -15.44 20.08 11.37
CA LYS A 250 -15.67 20.84 12.62
C LYS A 250 -14.49 20.76 13.58
N SER A 251 -13.81 19.62 13.64
CA SER A 251 -12.74 19.37 14.61
C SER A 251 -11.40 20.03 14.22
N ASN A 252 -11.21 20.44 12.96
CA ASN A 252 -9.91 20.85 12.43
C ASN A 252 -9.93 22.19 11.66
N THR A 253 -10.55 23.25 12.20
CA THR A 253 -10.80 24.54 11.53
C THR A 253 -9.59 25.27 10.90
N GLY A 254 -8.35 24.83 11.15
CA GLY A 254 -7.12 25.40 10.59
C GLY A 254 -6.59 24.74 9.31
N VAL A 255 -7.26 23.72 8.76
CA VAL A 255 -6.86 23.03 7.53
C VAL A 255 -7.71 23.53 6.36
N GLU A 256 -7.12 23.74 5.18
CA GLU A 256 -7.87 24.04 3.95
C GLU A 256 -8.75 22.83 3.57
N MET A 257 -10.07 23.01 3.64
CA MET A 257 -11.07 21.92 3.54
C MET A 257 -11.81 21.89 2.20
N GLU A 258 -11.38 22.66 1.20
CA GLU A 258 -12.09 22.75 -0.08
C GLU A 258 -12.15 21.40 -0.80
N ASP A 259 -11.14 20.54 -0.57
CA ASP A 259 -11.03 19.21 -1.15
C ASP A 259 -11.83 18.12 -0.40
N TRP A 260 -12.46 18.41 0.76
CA TRP A 260 -13.20 17.42 1.55
C TRP A 260 -14.68 17.41 1.17
N THR A 261 -14.98 16.87 -0.01
CA THR A 261 -16.34 16.69 -0.53
C THR A 261 -16.76 15.23 -0.54
N LEU A 262 -18.06 14.94 -0.63
CA LEU A 262 -18.55 13.56 -0.78
C LEU A 262 -17.94 12.89 -2.02
N ASP A 263 -17.89 13.60 -3.15
CA ASP A 263 -17.25 13.13 -4.39
C ASP A 263 -15.77 12.78 -4.18
N SER A 264 -15.06 13.62 -3.43
CA SER A 264 -13.65 13.38 -3.13
C SER A 264 -13.44 12.10 -2.30
N ALA A 265 -14.40 11.79 -1.41
CA ALA A 265 -14.33 10.66 -0.50
C ALA A 265 -14.48 9.31 -1.21
N LEU A 266 -15.11 9.27 -2.38
CA LEU A 266 -15.31 8.04 -3.15
C LEU A 266 -14.06 7.59 -3.91
N HIS A 267 -13.08 8.49 -4.09
CA HIS A 267 -11.82 8.17 -4.77
C HIS A 267 -10.93 7.26 -3.93
N LYS A 268 -10.22 6.33 -4.57
CA LYS A 268 -9.23 5.44 -3.91
C LYS A 268 -8.18 6.22 -3.09
N ASN A 269 -7.75 7.39 -3.57
CA ASN A 269 -6.66 8.18 -2.98
C ASN A 269 -7.09 9.15 -1.86
N PHE A 270 -8.36 9.14 -1.43
CA PHE A 270 -8.85 10.08 -0.43
C PHE A 270 -8.11 9.97 0.92
N ASP A 271 -7.79 8.75 1.38
CA ASP A 271 -7.01 8.56 2.61
C ASP A 271 -5.63 9.21 2.51
N VAL A 272 -5.01 9.16 1.33
CA VAL A 272 -3.70 9.76 1.08
C VAL A 272 -3.82 11.29 1.13
N ILE A 273 -4.90 11.86 0.60
CA ILE A 273 -5.18 13.30 0.66
C ILE A 273 -5.37 13.73 2.13
N ILE A 274 -6.24 13.04 2.87
CA ILE A 274 -6.48 13.32 4.30
C ILE A 274 -5.19 13.19 5.08
N ARG A 275 -4.45 12.09 4.92
CA ARG A 275 -3.18 11.88 5.62
C ARG A 275 -2.16 12.94 5.23
N ARG A 276 -1.99 13.28 3.96
CA ARG A 276 -1.06 14.33 3.53
C ARG A 276 -1.39 15.68 4.17
N GLN A 277 -2.66 16.04 4.30
CA GLN A 277 -3.09 17.30 4.90
C GLN A 277 -3.05 17.27 6.44
N LEU A 278 -3.33 16.12 7.07
CA LEU A 278 -3.31 15.97 8.52
C LEU A 278 -1.94 15.58 9.08
N ASP A 279 -1.04 14.96 8.31
CA ASP A 279 0.29 14.51 8.71
C ASP A 279 1.12 15.62 9.38
N PRO A 280 1.09 16.89 8.89
CA PRO A 280 1.74 17.98 9.58
C PRO A 280 1.22 18.19 11.02
N VAL A 281 -0.08 18.00 11.22
CA VAL A 281 -0.76 18.28 12.50
C VAL A 281 -1.10 16.98 13.25
N TRP A 282 -0.70 15.80 12.75
CA TRP A 282 -1.18 14.49 13.23
C TRP A 282 -0.89 14.24 14.71
N HIS A 283 0.26 14.75 15.20
CA HIS A 283 0.61 14.67 16.61
C HIS A 283 -0.31 15.51 17.51
N ARG A 284 -0.96 16.54 16.97
CA ARG A 284 -1.91 17.45 17.66
C ARG A 284 -3.38 17.03 17.52
N THR A 285 -3.71 16.20 16.54
CA THR A 285 -5.09 15.74 16.36
C THR A 285 -5.53 14.90 17.55
N THR A 286 -6.75 15.13 18.02
CA THR A 286 -7.35 14.33 19.11
C THR A 286 -7.46 12.86 18.72
N PHE A 287 -7.49 11.97 19.72
CA PHE A 287 -7.76 10.54 19.50
C PHE A 287 -9.03 10.33 18.67
N LYS A 288 -10.09 11.10 18.97
CA LYS A 288 -11.35 11.09 18.23
C LYS A 288 -11.16 11.40 16.73
N THR A 289 -10.37 12.42 16.40
CA THR A 289 -10.05 12.77 15.00
C THR A 289 -9.32 11.63 14.29
N ARG A 290 -8.32 11.02 14.95
CA ARG A 290 -7.59 9.87 14.39
C ARG A 290 -8.50 8.66 14.19
N GLN A 291 -9.46 8.45 15.10
CA GLN A 291 -10.48 7.41 14.97
C GLN A 291 -11.39 7.67 13.78
N VAL A 292 -11.91 8.89 13.61
CA VAL A 292 -12.77 9.25 12.46
C VAL A 292 -12.04 9.05 11.13
N VAL A 293 -10.74 9.36 11.03
CA VAL A 293 -9.95 9.09 9.81
C VAL A 293 -9.87 7.59 9.52
N ARG A 294 -9.67 6.75 10.55
CA ARG A 294 -9.69 5.28 10.39
C ARG A 294 -11.08 4.79 10.00
N ASP A 295 -12.12 5.36 10.59
CA ASP A 295 -13.52 5.04 10.28
C ASP A 295 -13.87 5.39 8.83
N LEU A 296 -13.39 6.52 8.31
CA LEU A 296 -13.56 6.90 6.90
C LEU A 296 -12.93 5.89 5.95
N THR A 297 -11.72 5.40 6.26
CA THR A 297 -11.08 4.33 5.50
C THR A 297 -11.92 3.04 5.56
N LEU A 298 -12.46 2.71 6.73
CA LEU A 298 -13.30 1.54 6.94
C LEU A 298 -14.64 1.63 6.18
N LEU A 299 -15.36 2.75 6.27
CA LEU A 299 -16.63 2.98 5.57
C LEU A 299 -16.45 2.89 4.04
N ARG A 300 -15.34 3.41 3.51
CA ARG A 300 -14.99 3.27 2.09
C ARG A 300 -14.68 1.83 1.70
N THR A 301 -14.08 1.06 2.62
CA THR A 301 -13.86 -0.38 2.42
C THR A 301 -15.18 -1.14 2.41
N ILE A 302 -16.14 -0.76 3.26
CA ILE A 302 -17.51 -1.31 3.25
C ILE A 302 -18.22 -1.03 1.92
N LEU A 303 -18.12 0.20 1.38
CA LEU A 303 -18.68 0.53 0.06
C LEU A 303 -18.10 -0.33 -1.07
N HIS A 304 -16.79 -0.59 -1.04
CA HIS A 304 -16.14 -1.47 -2.02
C HIS A 304 -16.58 -2.93 -1.83
N ALA A 305 -16.57 -3.41 -0.59
CA ALA A 305 -16.95 -4.78 -0.25
C ALA A 305 -18.42 -5.10 -0.59
N LEU A 306 -19.32 -4.11 -0.54
CA LEU A 306 -20.72 -4.29 -0.93
C LEU A 306 -20.89 -4.75 -2.39
N LEU A 307 -20.01 -4.26 -3.28
CA LEU A 307 -20.07 -4.53 -4.71
C LEU A 307 -19.23 -5.74 -5.13
N THR A 308 -18.21 -6.10 -4.35
CA THR A 308 -17.26 -7.18 -4.68
C THR A 308 -17.46 -8.47 -3.91
N TYR A 309 -17.98 -8.43 -2.67
CA TYR A 309 -18.23 -9.62 -1.88
C TYR A 309 -19.66 -10.12 -2.08
N ASP A 310 -19.83 -11.44 -1.97
CA ASP A 310 -21.17 -12.03 -1.89
C ASP A 310 -21.85 -11.66 -0.56
N ALA A 311 -23.17 -11.85 -0.50
CA ALA A 311 -23.95 -11.45 0.67
C ALA A 311 -23.48 -12.10 1.97
N VAL A 312 -23.01 -13.36 1.93
CA VAL A 312 -22.54 -14.09 3.12
C VAL A 312 -21.20 -13.55 3.60
N ASP A 313 -20.21 -13.45 2.70
CA ASP A 313 -18.88 -12.95 3.02
C ASP A 313 -18.92 -11.46 3.42
N PHE A 314 -19.81 -10.66 2.81
CA PHE A 314 -20.07 -9.28 3.22
C PHE A 314 -20.64 -9.19 4.65
N ASN A 315 -21.62 -10.03 4.99
CA ASN A 315 -22.18 -10.06 6.34
C ASN A 315 -21.15 -10.53 7.38
N LYS A 316 -20.33 -11.53 7.04
CA LYS A 316 -19.19 -11.97 7.86
C LYS A 316 -18.21 -10.83 8.11
N TYR A 317 -17.85 -10.09 7.06
CA TYR A 317 -16.98 -8.93 7.16
C TYR A 317 -17.55 -7.86 8.11
N LEU A 318 -18.84 -7.54 7.98
CA LEU A 318 -19.49 -6.58 8.89
C LEU A 318 -19.49 -7.05 10.36
N ASP A 319 -19.75 -8.33 10.63
CA ASP A 319 -19.67 -8.87 11.99
C ASP A 319 -18.25 -8.75 12.58
N THR A 320 -17.21 -8.99 11.77
CA THR A 320 -15.81 -8.79 12.21
C THR A 320 -15.49 -7.34 12.50
N VAL A 321 -16.01 -6.41 11.67
CA VAL A 321 -15.87 -4.96 11.86
C VAL A 321 -16.54 -4.52 13.16
N LEU A 322 -17.76 -4.99 13.43
CA LEU A 322 -18.49 -4.67 14.65
C LEU A 322 -17.73 -5.17 15.88
N ALA A 323 -17.23 -6.41 15.85
CA ALA A 323 -16.47 -6.98 16.95
C ALA A 323 -15.14 -6.25 17.21
N ALA A 324 -14.41 -5.88 16.15
CA ALA A 324 -13.18 -5.10 16.28
C ALA A 324 -13.41 -3.68 16.83
N SER A 325 -14.60 -3.13 16.63
CA SER A 325 -15.00 -1.79 17.08
C SER A 325 -15.58 -1.78 18.50
N GLN A 326 -15.80 -2.95 19.11
CA GLN A 326 -16.28 -3.05 20.49
C GLN A 326 -15.14 -2.76 21.49
N PRO A 327 -15.37 -1.93 22.51
CA PRO A 327 -14.36 -1.58 23.48
C PRO A 327 -14.11 -2.80 24.39
N PRO A 328 -12.87 -2.98 24.89
CA PRO A 328 -12.58 -3.98 25.90
C PRO A 328 -13.50 -3.81 27.12
N PRO A 329 -14.05 -4.90 27.68
CA PRO A 329 -15.02 -4.81 28.77
C PRO A 329 -14.35 -4.22 30.03
N GLY A 330 -14.77 -2.99 30.39
CA GLY A 330 -14.17 -2.15 31.45
C GLY A 330 -13.71 -0.78 30.97
N SER A 331 -13.62 -0.54 29.66
CA SER A 331 -13.26 0.76 29.06
C SER A 331 -14.51 1.64 28.88
N THR A 332 -14.39 2.95 29.16
CA THR A 332 -15.48 3.92 29.00
C THR A 332 -15.73 4.27 27.51
N LYS A 333 -16.88 4.92 27.24
CA LYS A 333 -17.42 5.33 25.92
C LYS A 333 -16.44 5.97 24.91
N GLN A 334 -15.26 6.39 25.32
CA GLN A 334 -14.37 7.25 24.54
C GLN A 334 -13.65 6.53 23.39
N ASN A 335 -13.71 5.19 23.32
CA ASN A 335 -12.99 4.39 22.32
C ASN A 335 -13.87 3.79 21.21
N GLN A 336 -15.18 4.00 21.20
CA GLN A 336 -16.06 3.51 20.13
C GLN A 336 -16.12 4.48 18.94
N SER A 337 -16.20 3.91 17.75
CA SER A 337 -16.35 4.67 16.50
C SER A 337 -17.69 5.43 16.46
N PRO A 338 -17.69 6.77 16.27
CA PRO A 338 -18.90 7.60 16.33
C PRO A 338 -20.00 7.21 15.35
N TRP A 339 -19.65 6.70 14.17
CA TRP A 339 -20.61 6.36 13.13
C TRP A 339 -21.53 5.18 13.53
N LEU A 340 -21.09 4.28 14.43
CA LEU A 340 -21.88 3.16 14.92
C LEU A 340 -23.09 3.58 15.79
N PHE A 341 -23.19 4.86 16.14
CA PHE A 341 -24.33 5.43 16.87
C PHE A 341 -25.38 6.06 15.94
N LEU A 342 -25.12 6.13 14.64
CA LEU A 342 -26.05 6.66 13.66
C LEU A 342 -27.12 5.62 13.33
N ASP A 343 -28.33 6.09 13.04
CA ASP A 343 -29.44 5.23 12.61
C ASP A 343 -29.11 4.55 11.26
N ALA A 344 -28.32 5.23 10.42
CA ALA A 344 -27.75 4.66 9.20
C ALA A 344 -26.91 3.40 9.47
N ALA A 345 -26.18 3.32 10.60
CA ALA A 345 -25.41 2.12 10.94
C ALA A 345 -26.32 0.92 11.22
N ASP A 346 -27.45 1.12 11.90
CA ASP A 346 -28.43 0.05 12.14
C ASP A 346 -28.99 -0.49 10.82
N THR A 347 -29.26 0.42 9.86
CA THR A 347 -29.73 0.06 8.52
C THR A 347 -28.71 -0.82 7.78
N ILE A 348 -27.41 -0.52 7.88
CA ILE A 348 -26.33 -1.31 7.27
C ILE A 348 -26.36 -2.76 7.79
N PHE A 349 -26.29 -2.94 9.12
CA PHE A 349 -26.20 -4.29 9.71
C PHE A 349 -27.49 -5.09 9.57
N THR A 350 -28.65 -4.46 9.75
CA THR A 350 -29.95 -5.15 9.65
C THR A 350 -30.27 -5.55 8.21
N THR A 351 -29.99 -4.68 7.24
CA THR A 351 -30.19 -4.98 5.83
C THR A 351 -29.21 -6.04 5.38
N ALA A 352 -27.90 -5.93 5.70
CA ALA A 352 -26.91 -6.94 5.35
C ALA A 352 -27.27 -8.35 5.86
N LYS A 353 -27.77 -8.45 7.09
CA LYS A 353 -28.25 -9.72 7.65
C LYS A 353 -29.46 -10.27 6.87
N ARG A 354 -30.41 -9.41 6.51
CA ARG A 354 -31.61 -9.77 5.73
C ARG A 354 -31.26 -10.34 4.35
N ARG A 355 -30.17 -9.89 3.73
CA ARG A 355 -29.67 -10.43 2.45
C ARG A 355 -29.26 -11.91 2.55
N VAL A 356 -28.89 -12.37 3.75
CA VAL A 356 -28.43 -13.73 3.99
C VAL A 356 -29.53 -14.63 4.53
N TYR A 357 -30.22 -14.20 5.59
CA TYR A 357 -31.30 -14.97 6.20
C TYR A 357 -32.33 -14.06 6.91
N THR A 358 -33.58 -14.52 6.94
CA THR A 358 -34.69 -13.82 7.59
C THR A 358 -35.33 -14.66 8.69
N GLY A 359 -35.84 -14.02 9.74
CA GLY A 359 -36.65 -14.69 10.76
C GLY A 359 -37.35 -13.67 11.66
N LYS A 360 -38.64 -13.87 11.94
CA LYS A 360 -39.42 -13.01 12.85
C LYS A 360 -39.17 -13.46 14.29
N VAL A 361 -38.78 -12.53 15.15
CA VAL A 361 -38.83 -12.73 16.61
C VAL A 361 -40.03 -11.96 17.14
N THR A 362 -41.17 -12.62 17.29
CA THR A 362 -42.26 -12.17 18.16
C THR A 362 -42.11 -12.84 19.52
N ASN A 363 -41.81 -12.07 20.56
CA ASN A 363 -41.82 -12.54 21.95
C ASN A 363 -43.23 -12.99 22.44
N ALA A 364 -44.27 -12.83 21.61
CA ALA A 364 -45.66 -13.12 21.97
C ALA A 364 -46.08 -14.58 21.70
N ASP A 365 -45.46 -15.28 20.75
CA ASP A 365 -46.00 -16.55 20.25
C ASP A 365 -45.50 -17.78 21.03
N LEU A 366 -44.50 -17.62 21.88
CA LEU A 366 -43.96 -18.68 22.75
C LEU A 366 -44.78 -18.96 24.00
N ALA A 367 -45.79 -18.14 24.33
CA ALA A 367 -46.55 -18.32 25.56
C ALA A 367 -47.77 -19.25 25.42
N ASN A 368 -48.28 -19.52 24.20
CA ASN A 368 -49.63 -20.09 24.06
C ASN A 368 -49.82 -21.20 23.00
N SER A 369 -48.79 -21.80 22.41
CA SER A 369 -49.01 -22.97 21.54
C SER A 369 -47.92 -24.02 21.68
N VAL A 370 -48.30 -25.20 22.19
CA VAL A 370 -47.41 -26.35 22.45
C VAL A 370 -47.22 -27.21 21.19
N ASN A 371 -47.87 -26.91 20.06
CA ASN A 371 -47.87 -27.74 18.85
C ASN A 371 -47.71 -26.96 17.52
N VAL A 372 -46.98 -25.86 17.50
CA VAL A 372 -46.57 -25.23 16.23
C VAL A 372 -45.05 -25.07 16.26
N ILE A 373 -44.39 -25.65 15.25
CA ILE A 373 -42.95 -25.53 15.02
C ILE A 373 -42.63 -24.03 14.97
N PRO A 374 -41.72 -23.48 15.80
CA PRO A 374 -41.40 -22.06 15.73
C PRO A 374 -40.91 -21.72 14.32
N ASP A 375 -41.44 -20.65 13.69
CA ASP A 375 -40.96 -20.14 12.40
C ASP A 375 -39.43 -19.93 12.46
N GLY A 376 -38.69 -20.86 11.86
CA GLY A 376 -37.23 -20.88 11.85
C GLY A 376 -36.63 -19.74 11.04
N LEU A 377 -35.32 -19.50 11.21
CA LEU A 377 -34.59 -18.64 10.29
C LEU A 377 -34.57 -19.31 8.92
N THR A 378 -34.98 -18.60 7.87
CA THR A 378 -34.94 -19.08 6.48
C THR A 378 -33.78 -18.45 5.72
N PRO A 379 -33.04 -19.22 4.90
CA PRO A 379 -31.98 -18.68 4.05
C PRO A 379 -32.60 -17.87 2.89
N VAL A 380 -32.14 -16.63 2.70
CA VAL A 380 -32.52 -15.77 1.56
C VAL A 380 -31.47 -15.83 0.46
N LEU A 381 -30.19 -15.79 0.84
CA LEU A 381 -29.03 -15.94 -0.04
C LEU A 381 -29.11 -15.08 -1.32
N GLU A 382 -29.21 -13.75 -1.14
CA GLU A 382 -29.21 -12.81 -2.27
C GLU A 382 -27.96 -12.96 -3.15
N GLU A 383 -28.17 -13.21 -4.44
CA GLU A 383 -27.11 -13.30 -5.45
C GLU A 383 -26.73 -11.92 -6.00
N LEU A 384 -25.47 -11.77 -6.46
CA LEU A 384 -25.04 -10.53 -7.10
C LEU A 384 -25.64 -10.43 -8.51
N PRO A 385 -26.30 -9.31 -8.88
CA PRO A 385 -26.91 -9.17 -10.21
C PRO A 385 -25.92 -9.34 -11.38
N LYS A 386 -24.66 -8.96 -11.18
CA LYS A 386 -23.60 -9.15 -12.19
C LYS A 386 -23.31 -10.62 -12.52
N TRP A 387 -23.57 -11.57 -11.62
CA TRP A 387 -23.36 -13.00 -11.90
C TRP A 387 -24.32 -13.52 -12.95
N ASN A 388 -25.60 -13.14 -12.83
CA ASN A 388 -26.60 -13.50 -13.85
C ASN A 388 -26.26 -12.87 -15.20
N GLN A 389 -25.90 -11.57 -15.20
CA GLN A 389 -25.50 -10.89 -16.44
C GLN A 389 -24.26 -11.54 -17.09
N LEU A 390 -23.29 -11.99 -16.30
CA LEU A 390 -22.12 -12.70 -16.80
C LEU A 390 -22.49 -14.02 -17.46
N ALA A 391 -23.42 -14.78 -16.86
CA ALA A 391 -23.89 -16.04 -17.44
C ALA A 391 -24.63 -15.81 -18.77
N GLU A 392 -25.48 -14.77 -18.86
CA GLU A 392 -26.13 -14.38 -20.11
C GLU A 392 -25.12 -14.01 -21.21
N ILE A 393 -24.07 -13.24 -20.87
CA ILE A 393 -23.01 -12.87 -21.83
C ILE A 393 -22.28 -14.12 -22.33
N LEU A 394 -21.95 -15.06 -21.44
CA LEU A 394 -21.26 -16.29 -21.82
C LEU A 394 -22.13 -17.16 -22.73
N GLN A 395 -23.43 -17.25 -22.45
CA GLN A 395 -24.39 -17.95 -23.31
C GLN A 395 -24.55 -17.26 -24.68
N GLU A 396 -24.59 -15.92 -24.72
CA GLU A 396 -24.59 -15.15 -25.97
C GLU A 396 -23.33 -15.43 -26.79
N ILE A 397 -22.15 -15.43 -26.14
CA ILE A 397 -20.87 -15.70 -26.78
C ILE A 397 -20.83 -17.12 -27.35
N GLU A 398 -21.29 -18.12 -26.59
CA GLU A 398 -21.36 -19.51 -27.04
C GLU A 398 -22.30 -19.66 -28.25
N GLN A 399 -23.48 -19.01 -28.19
CA GLN A 399 -24.44 -19.01 -29.29
C GLN A 399 -23.89 -18.31 -30.53
N ASP A 400 -23.21 -17.17 -30.38
CA ASP A 400 -22.56 -16.46 -31.48
C ASP A 400 -21.42 -17.29 -32.08
N ALA A 401 -20.61 -17.95 -31.25
CA ALA A 401 -19.55 -18.83 -31.70
C ALA A 401 -20.09 -20.03 -32.51
N TYR A 402 -21.24 -20.59 -32.10
CA TYR A 402 -21.89 -21.69 -32.79
C TYR A 402 -22.57 -21.26 -34.11
N LEU A 403 -23.30 -20.15 -34.11
CA LEU A 403 -24.06 -19.65 -35.27
C LEU A 403 -23.17 -18.98 -36.31
N ASN A 404 -22.13 -18.28 -35.86
CA ASN A 404 -21.20 -17.52 -36.68
C ASN A 404 -19.74 -18.04 -36.51
N PRO A 405 -19.44 -19.26 -37.00
CA PRO A 405 -18.07 -19.75 -37.07
C PRO A 405 -17.32 -18.95 -38.14
N ALA A 406 -16.69 -17.85 -37.73
CA ALA A 406 -15.94 -16.98 -38.63
C ALA A 406 -14.72 -17.70 -39.23
N PRO A 407 -14.37 -17.45 -40.50
CA PRO A 407 -13.16 -17.99 -41.12
C PRO A 407 -11.90 -17.42 -40.43
N GLN A 408 -10.93 -18.31 -40.15
CA GLN A 408 -9.65 -18.11 -39.45
C GLN A 408 -9.09 -16.67 -39.46
N ASP A 409 -9.33 -15.96 -38.37
CA ASP A 409 -8.56 -14.78 -37.94
C ASP A 409 -7.34 -15.24 -37.10
N THR A 410 -6.40 -14.36 -36.76
CA THR A 410 -5.26 -14.69 -35.88
C THR A 410 -5.61 -14.66 -34.38
N SER A 411 -6.86 -14.32 -34.05
CA SER A 411 -7.41 -14.40 -32.69
C SER A 411 -7.73 -15.85 -32.31
N ASN A 412 -7.51 -16.19 -31.04
CA ASN A 412 -7.99 -17.44 -30.46
C ASN A 412 -9.47 -17.28 -30.04
N GLY A 413 -10.20 -18.40 -29.94
CA GLY A 413 -11.57 -18.45 -29.41
C GLY A 413 -11.68 -18.16 -27.90
N SER A 414 -10.57 -17.81 -27.24
CA SER A 414 -10.52 -17.57 -25.79
C SER A 414 -11.37 -16.37 -25.35
N ILE A 415 -11.97 -16.52 -24.18
CA ILE A 415 -12.74 -15.48 -23.49
C ILE A 415 -11.91 -14.98 -22.30
N LEU A 416 -11.60 -13.68 -22.28
CA LEU A 416 -10.85 -13.06 -21.20
C LEU A 416 -11.77 -12.22 -20.31
N VAL A 417 -11.96 -12.65 -19.06
CA VAL A 417 -12.71 -11.93 -18.02
C VAL A 417 -11.75 -11.16 -17.13
N MET A 418 -11.89 -9.84 -17.11
CA MET A 418 -11.04 -8.93 -16.34
C MET A 418 -11.74 -8.41 -15.10
N CYS A 419 -11.07 -8.53 -13.95
CA CYS A 419 -11.64 -8.24 -12.63
C CYS A 419 -10.79 -7.23 -11.84
N GLY A 420 -11.39 -6.57 -10.83
CA GLY A 420 -10.67 -5.62 -9.97
C GLY A 420 -9.60 -6.26 -9.09
N ASP A 421 -9.95 -7.36 -8.42
CA ASP A 421 -9.13 -7.97 -7.37
C ASP A 421 -9.02 -9.50 -7.55
N GLN A 422 -7.97 -10.11 -7.00
CA GLN A 422 -7.78 -11.57 -7.02
C GLN A 422 -8.88 -12.32 -6.25
N GLY A 423 -9.46 -11.68 -5.22
CA GLY A 423 -10.61 -12.22 -4.47
C GLY A 423 -11.83 -12.42 -5.37
N THR A 424 -12.19 -11.40 -6.15
CA THR A 424 -13.26 -11.46 -7.15
C THR A 424 -13.00 -12.56 -8.19
N CYS A 425 -11.74 -12.72 -8.63
CA CYS A 425 -11.38 -13.79 -9.58
C CYS A 425 -11.66 -15.19 -9.01
N ARG A 426 -11.32 -15.42 -7.73
CA ARG A 426 -11.59 -16.70 -7.06
C ARG A 426 -13.08 -16.97 -6.91
N GLN A 427 -13.85 -15.95 -6.53
CA GLN A 427 -15.29 -16.04 -6.39
C GLN A 427 -15.98 -16.33 -7.74
N LEU A 428 -15.58 -15.63 -8.80
CA LEU A 428 -16.11 -15.88 -10.15
C LEU A 428 -15.73 -17.26 -10.67
N ARG A 429 -14.49 -17.72 -10.43
CA ARG A 429 -14.07 -19.08 -10.78
C ARG A 429 -14.98 -20.12 -10.09
N GLU A 430 -15.23 -19.95 -8.80
CA GLU A 430 -16.10 -20.84 -8.02
C GLU A 430 -17.55 -20.82 -8.56
N PHE A 431 -18.10 -19.63 -8.83
CA PHE A 431 -19.43 -19.48 -9.41
C PHE A 431 -19.56 -20.19 -10.77
N LEU A 432 -18.64 -19.92 -11.70
CA LEU A 432 -18.69 -20.46 -13.06
C LEU A 432 -18.55 -21.98 -13.11
N GLN A 433 -17.85 -22.59 -12.15
CA GLN A 433 -17.72 -24.04 -12.03
C GLN A 433 -19.01 -24.71 -11.52
N ILE A 434 -19.85 -23.97 -10.79
CA ILE A 434 -20.96 -24.52 -10.00
C ILE A 434 -22.33 -24.02 -10.49
N MET A 435 -22.38 -23.03 -11.39
CA MET A 435 -23.62 -22.33 -11.78
C MET A 435 -24.74 -23.22 -12.32
N TYR A 436 -24.43 -24.41 -12.85
CA TYR A 436 -25.43 -25.38 -13.36
C TYR A 436 -25.68 -26.56 -12.41
N VAL A 437 -25.06 -26.59 -11.23
CA VAL A 437 -25.26 -27.65 -10.23
C VAL A 437 -26.54 -27.36 -9.45
N LYS A 438 -27.55 -28.22 -9.60
CA LYS A 438 -28.81 -28.18 -8.83
C LYS A 438 -28.89 -29.33 -7.83
N GLU A 439 -29.68 -29.14 -6.78
CA GLU A 439 -30.10 -30.21 -5.87
C GLU A 439 -31.12 -31.12 -6.61
N GLU A 440 -31.07 -32.44 -6.38
CA GLU A 440 -32.11 -33.37 -6.86
C GLU A 440 -33.41 -33.16 -6.04
N ASP A 441 -34.12 -32.06 -6.26
CA ASP A 441 -35.49 -31.89 -5.77
C ASP A 441 -36.46 -32.65 -6.68
N LYS A 442 -37.27 -33.52 -6.07
CA LYS A 442 -38.18 -34.46 -6.74
C LYS A 442 -39.34 -33.84 -7.52
N ASP A 443 -39.44 -32.51 -7.59
CA ASP A 443 -40.56 -31.77 -8.19
C ASP A 443 -40.13 -30.63 -9.14
N ALA A 444 -38.89 -30.62 -9.65
CA ALA A 444 -38.46 -29.62 -10.63
C ALA A 444 -38.76 -30.09 -12.07
N ASP A 445 -39.56 -29.31 -12.80
CA ASP A 445 -39.77 -29.47 -14.24
C ASP A 445 -38.42 -29.52 -14.99
N GLU A 446 -38.26 -30.48 -15.91
CA GLU A 446 -37.00 -30.79 -16.61
C GLU A 446 -36.50 -29.68 -17.59
N ASP A 447 -37.22 -28.55 -17.71
CA ASP A 447 -37.10 -27.64 -18.86
C ASP A 447 -36.40 -26.29 -18.62
N GLU A 448 -35.93 -25.94 -17.41
CA GLU A 448 -35.26 -24.64 -17.17
C GLU A 448 -33.84 -24.78 -16.60
N ASN A 449 -32.83 -24.95 -17.47
CA ASN A 449 -31.40 -24.90 -17.14
C ASN A 449 -30.93 -23.45 -16.84
N GLU A 450 -31.55 -22.79 -15.86
CA GLU A 450 -31.14 -21.45 -15.43
C GLU A 450 -29.87 -21.49 -14.56
N PRO A 451 -28.89 -20.60 -14.80
CA PRO A 451 -27.69 -20.49 -13.98
C PRO A 451 -28.05 -19.94 -12.58
N SER A 452 -27.54 -20.55 -11.51
CA SER A 452 -27.79 -20.10 -10.13
C SER A 452 -26.57 -20.27 -9.22
N ALA A 453 -26.36 -19.28 -8.34
CA ALA A 453 -25.31 -19.31 -7.32
C ALA A 453 -25.77 -19.92 -5.98
N LYS A 454 -27.03 -20.37 -5.86
CA LYS A 454 -27.62 -20.89 -4.61
C LYS A 454 -26.77 -21.96 -3.93
N PHE A 455 -26.26 -22.92 -4.69
CA PHE A 455 -25.42 -24.01 -4.16
C PHE A 455 -24.15 -23.46 -3.47
N MET A 456 -23.42 -22.58 -4.17
CA MET A 456 -22.24 -21.89 -3.63
C MET A 456 -22.57 -21.13 -2.34
N MET A 457 -23.69 -20.39 -2.36
CA MET A 457 -24.13 -19.53 -1.25
C MET A 457 -24.60 -20.32 -0.03
N ARG A 458 -25.25 -21.48 -0.19
CA ARG A 458 -25.63 -22.37 0.92
C ARG A 458 -24.40 -22.90 1.64
N ARG A 459 -23.41 -23.38 0.87
CA ARG A 459 -22.14 -23.87 1.42
C ARG A 459 -21.41 -22.78 2.20
N LYS A 460 -21.34 -21.56 1.64
CA LYS A 460 -20.76 -20.39 2.33
C LYS A 460 -21.53 -20.03 3.60
N LEU A 461 -22.86 -20.05 3.57
CA LEU A 461 -23.70 -19.78 4.74
C LEU A 461 -23.43 -20.79 5.86
N ARG A 462 -23.34 -22.08 5.54
CA ARG A 462 -22.99 -23.12 6.53
C ARG A 462 -21.64 -22.83 7.19
N ASN A 463 -20.63 -22.52 6.39
CA ASN A 463 -19.29 -22.16 6.88
C ASN A 463 -19.30 -20.86 7.71
N TYR A 464 -20.16 -19.91 7.36
CA TYR A 464 -20.35 -18.70 8.15
C TYR A 464 -21.03 -18.99 9.50
N LEU A 465 -22.03 -19.87 9.56
CA LEU A 465 -22.73 -20.20 10.82
C LEU A 465 -21.82 -20.97 11.78
N THR A 466 -21.02 -21.90 11.27
CA THR A 466 -19.99 -22.58 12.08
C THR A 466 -18.97 -21.56 12.60
N TRP A 467 -18.43 -20.72 11.70
CA TRP A 467 -17.53 -19.64 12.09
C TRP A 467 -18.16 -18.68 13.11
N LYS A 468 -19.42 -18.30 12.97
CA LYS A 468 -20.10 -17.36 13.86
C LYS A 468 -20.20 -17.91 15.28
N ARG A 469 -20.59 -19.18 15.41
CA ARG A 469 -20.63 -19.90 16.69
C ARG A 469 -19.25 -19.92 17.35
N ASP A 470 -18.23 -20.30 16.58
CA ASP A 470 -16.88 -20.42 17.09
C ASP A 470 -16.29 -19.04 17.45
N PHE A 471 -16.56 -18.02 16.64
CA PHE A 471 -16.16 -16.64 16.85
C PHE A 471 -16.77 -16.03 18.12
N THR A 472 -18.06 -16.28 18.38
CA THR A 472 -18.69 -15.83 19.63
C THR A 472 -18.03 -16.45 20.86
N ASN A 473 -17.64 -17.72 20.78
CA ASN A 473 -16.96 -18.41 21.87
C ASN A 473 -15.53 -17.88 22.09
N VAL A 474 -14.76 -17.71 21.01
CA VAL A 474 -13.39 -17.17 21.05
C VAL A 474 -13.36 -15.75 21.58
N SER A 475 -14.27 -14.90 21.10
CA SER A 475 -14.36 -13.51 21.58
C SER A 475 -14.63 -13.47 23.09
N ALA A 476 -15.60 -14.26 23.59
CA ALA A 476 -15.89 -14.35 25.01
C ALA A 476 -14.69 -14.84 25.84
N ALA A 477 -13.95 -15.84 25.34
CA ALA A 477 -12.75 -16.37 26.00
C ALA A 477 -11.64 -15.31 26.10
N LEU A 478 -11.27 -14.69 24.97
CA LEU A 478 -10.24 -13.63 24.91
C LEU A 478 -10.57 -12.43 25.81
N PHE A 479 -11.83 -12.02 25.85
CA PHE A 479 -12.27 -10.91 26.69
C PHE A 479 -12.26 -11.26 28.19
N SER A 480 -12.64 -12.50 28.55
CA SER A 480 -12.55 -12.97 29.94
C SER A 480 -11.10 -13.02 30.43
N GLU A 481 -10.17 -13.37 29.55
CA GLU A 481 -8.76 -13.45 29.86
C GLU A 481 -8.12 -12.07 30.01
N ASN A 482 -8.43 -11.13 29.12
CA ASN A 482 -8.00 -9.74 29.27
C ASN A 482 -8.46 -9.14 30.62
N GLN A 483 -9.68 -9.45 31.07
CA GLN A 483 -10.13 -9.06 32.41
C GLN A 483 -9.33 -9.73 33.53
N LYS A 484 -9.03 -11.03 33.41
CA LYS A 484 -8.20 -11.76 34.39
C LYS A 484 -6.77 -11.22 34.43
N ALA A 485 -6.17 -10.85 33.30
CA ALA A 485 -4.83 -10.27 33.23
C ALA A 485 -4.78 -8.86 33.84
N ILE A 486 -5.80 -8.03 33.57
CA ILE A 486 -5.94 -6.69 34.18
C ILE A 486 -6.12 -6.81 35.70
N ASN A 487 -7.00 -7.69 36.17
CA ASN A 487 -7.24 -7.87 37.61
C ASN A 487 -6.06 -8.58 38.32
N GLY A 488 -5.38 -9.52 37.66
CA GLY A 488 -4.18 -10.20 38.19
C GLY A 488 -2.99 -9.26 38.37
N SER A 489 -2.90 -8.19 37.57
CA SER A 489 -1.88 -7.14 37.77
C SER A 489 -2.12 -6.28 39.02
N THR A 490 -3.37 -6.17 39.49
CA THR A 490 -3.73 -5.44 40.72
C THR A 490 -3.61 -6.27 42.00
N GLU A 491 -3.67 -7.61 41.92
CA GLU A 491 -3.62 -8.47 43.11
C GLU A 491 -2.22 -8.60 43.74
N ASN A 492 -1.14 -8.38 42.98
CA ASN A 492 0.22 -8.42 43.53
C ASN A 492 0.59 -7.20 44.40
N ASN A 493 -0.26 -6.17 44.48
CA ASN A 493 0.05 -4.94 45.21
C ASN A 493 -0.93 -4.58 46.36
N VAL A 494 -1.85 -5.47 46.73
CA VAL A 494 -2.78 -5.22 47.85
C VAL A 494 -2.86 -6.42 48.80
N LYS A 495 -1.74 -6.70 49.48
CA LYS A 495 -1.76 -7.36 50.80
C LYS A 495 -1.51 -6.33 51.90
N SER A 496 -2.46 -5.41 52.07
CA SER A 496 -2.63 -4.61 53.29
C SER A 496 -3.93 -3.81 53.18
N GLY A 497 -4.86 -4.00 54.12
CA GLY A 497 -5.96 -3.04 54.33
C GLY A 497 -7.38 -3.55 54.14
N MET A 498 -7.98 -4.00 55.26
CA MET A 498 -9.38 -3.89 55.68
C MET A 498 -10.55 -4.10 54.69
N LYS A 499 -11.33 -5.15 54.99
CA LYS A 499 -12.69 -5.43 54.52
C LYS A 499 -13.66 -4.29 54.84
N GLY A 500 -14.19 -3.61 53.81
CA GLY A 500 -15.38 -2.77 53.89
C GLY A 500 -16.61 -3.49 53.36
N LYS A 501 -17.59 -3.79 54.22
CA LYS A 501 -18.93 -4.29 53.83
C LYS A 501 -19.72 -3.19 53.13
N ALA A 502 -20.38 -3.52 52.00
CA ALA A 502 -21.37 -2.65 51.38
C ALA A 502 -22.66 -2.56 52.22
N PRO A 503 -23.33 -1.39 52.30
CA PRO A 503 -24.53 -1.21 53.11
C PRO A 503 -25.77 -1.83 52.45
N PRO A 504 -26.62 -2.55 53.20
CA PRO A 504 -27.83 -3.17 52.67
C PRO A 504 -28.98 -2.18 52.77
N ASN A 505 -29.33 -1.49 51.69
CA ASN A 505 -30.70 -1.03 51.42
C ASN A 505 -30.76 -0.17 50.15
N LYS A 506 -31.25 -0.76 49.07
CA LYS A 506 -32.04 -0.01 48.07
C LYS A 506 -33.17 -0.92 47.56
N ARG A 507 -34.34 -0.71 48.14
CA ARG A 507 -35.62 -1.29 47.69
C ARG A 507 -35.87 -0.89 46.24
N ARG A 508 -35.90 -1.89 45.36
CA ARG A 508 -36.32 -1.78 43.96
C ARG A 508 -37.80 -1.40 43.91
N ARG A 509 -38.10 -0.16 43.51
CA ARG A 509 -39.46 0.28 43.23
C ARG A 509 -39.81 -0.18 41.81
N MET A 510 -40.54 -1.29 41.70
CA MET A 510 -41.20 -1.68 40.45
C MET A 510 -42.42 -0.78 40.24
N ARG A 511 -42.48 -0.07 39.11
CA ARG A 511 -43.70 0.58 38.64
C ARG A 511 -43.82 0.45 37.14
N GLY A 512 -44.90 -0.21 36.72
CA GLY A 512 -45.65 0.09 35.50
C GLY A 512 -45.08 -0.48 34.20
N GLY A 513 -45.80 -1.46 33.65
CA GLY A 513 -45.61 -1.91 32.28
C GLY A 513 -45.88 -0.79 31.28
N ALA A 514 -44.99 -0.71 30.30
CA ALA A 514 -45.21 -0.04 29.03
C ALA A 514 -44.99 -1.10 27.94
N VAL A 515 -45.96 -1.21 27.05
CA VAL A 515 -45.93 -2.05 25.85
C VAL A 515 -44.74 -1.62 25.01
N ALA A 516 -43.70 -2.45 24.97
CA ALA A 516 -42.54 -2.23 24.10
C ALA A 516 -42.90 -2.72 22.70
N GLY A 517 -43.18 -1.77 21.81
CA GLY A 517 -43.13 -2.00 20.38
C GLY A 517 -41.72 -2.43 19.97
N SER A 518 -41.66 -3.32 18.98
CA SER A 518 -40.47 -3.83 18.31
C SER A 518 -39.46 -2.72 17.98
N ALA A 519 -38.39 -2.62 18.78
CA ALA A 519 -37.21 -1.82 18.48
C ALA A 519 -35.96 -2.65 18.74
N THR A 520 -35.00 -2.54 17.82
CA THR A 520 -33.65 -3.12 17.92
C THR A 520 -32.99 -2.70 19.24
N THR A 521 -32.38 -3.65 19.94
CA THR A 521 -31.79 -3.40 21.27
C THR A 521 -30.51 -2.58 21.12
N ARG A 522 -30.60 -1.25 21.19
CA ARG A 522 -29.43 -0.41 21.48
C ARG A 522 -28.84 -0.86 22.82
N SER A 523 -27.52 -0.84 22.95
CA SER A 523 -26.88 -1.02 24.27
C SER A 523 -27.40 0.05 25.25
N GLU A 524 -27.24 -0.16 26.57
CA GLU A 524 -27.49 0.89 27.59
C GLU A 524 -26.72 2.20 27.30
N MET A 525 -25.77 2.15 26.38
CA MET A 525 -24.91 3.24 25.94
C MET A 525 -25.30 3.91 24.62
N GLY A 526 -26.30 3.39 23.88
CA GLY A 526 -26.79 3.95 22.61
C GLY A 526 -26.17 3.39 21.33
N ALA A 527 -25.11 2.58 21.42
CA ALA A 527 -24.49 1.93 20.24
C ALA A 527 -25.35 0.77 19.70
N VAL A 528 -25.29 0.53 18.38
CA VAL A 528 -25.89 -0.63 17.72
C VAL A 528 -25.34 -1.92 18.34
N ARG A 529 -26.25 -2.79 18.79
CA ARG A 529 -25.95 -4.20 19.07
C ARG A 529 -26.75 -5.03 18.08
N THR A 530 -26.07 -5.89 17.33
CA THR A 530 -26.77 -6.97 16.63
C THR A 530 -27.42 -7.84 17.71
N ALA A 531 -28.74 -8.01 17.63
CA ALA A 531 -29.43 -8.96 18.49
C ALA A 531 -28.78 -10.32 18.25
N GLY A 532 -28.17 -10.88 19.31
CA GLY A 532 -27.55 -12.20 19.23
C GLY A 532 -28.59 -13.21 18.76
N ASP A 533 -28.33 -13.85 17.63
CA ASP A 533 -29.15 -14.96 17.17
C ASP A 533 -29.07 -16.06 18.24
N ARG A 534 -30.21 -16.54 18.74
CA ARG A 534 -30.22 -17.60 19.75
C ARG A 534 -29.63 -18.87 19.14
N ASP A 535 -28.80 -19.58 19.90
CA ASP A 535 -28.15 -20.83 19.47
C ASP A 535 -29.14 -21.86 18.91
N ALA A 536 -30.35 -21.91 19.47
CA ALA A 536 -31.43 -22.77 18.98
C ALA A 536 -31.87 -22.46 17.53
N HIS A 537 -31.84 -21.19 17.12
CA HIS A 537 -32.21 -20.79 15.77
C HIS A 537 -31.08 -21.05 14.77
N ILE A 538 -29.82 -20.87 15.19
CA ILE A 538 -28.65 -21.26 14.39
C ILE A 538 -28.65 -22.77 14.17
N ALA A 539 -28.99 -23.56 15.20
CA ALA A 539 -29.12 -25.01 15.09
C ALA A 539 -30.24 -25.43 14.11
N SER A 540 -31.38 -24.72 14.11
CA SER A 540 -32.46 -24.94 13.15
C SER A 540 -32.03 -24.66 11.71
N LEU A 541 -31.35 -23.54 11.46
CA LEU A 541 -30.86 -23.17 10.13
C LEU A 541 -29.74 -24.12 9.65
N MET A 542 -28.87 -24.58 10.56
CA MET A 542 -27.86 -25.61 10.26
C MET A 542 -28.48 -26.97 9.91
N ALA A 543 -29.66 -27.28 10.46
CA ALA A 543 -30.39 -28.50 10.12
C ALA A 543 -31.02 -28.43 8.72
N GLU A 544 -31.44 -27.24 8.27
CA GLU A 544 -31.95 -26.98 6.91
C GLU A 544 -30.83 -26.92 5.86
N LEU A 545 -29.58 -26.72 6.28
CA LEU A 545 -28.38 -26.61 5.43
C LEU A 545 -27.48 -27.87 5.51
N GLN A 546 -28.04 -29.04 5.81
CA GLN A 546 -27.26 -30.28 5.81
C GLN A 546 -26.73 -30.58 4.40
N PRO A 547 -25.47 -31.01 4.26
CA PRO A 547 -24.90 -31.29 2.95
C PRO A 547 -25.65 -32.42 2.26
N THR A 548 -26.06 -32.17 1.01
CA THR A 548 -26.59 -33.20 0.11
C THR A 548 -25.50 -34.21 -0.26
N GLU A 549 -25.88 -35.41 -0.73
CA GLU A 549 -24.91 -36.44 -1.13
C GLU A 549 -23.94 -35.94 -2.23
N LEU A 550 -24.42 -35.06 -3.12
CA LEU A 550 -23.61 -34.37 -4.14
C LEU A 550 -22.60 -33.37 -3.53
N GLU A 551 -22.99 -32.63 -2.48
CA GLU A 551 -22.09 -31.73 -1.73
C GLU A 551 -21.00 -32.49 -0.96
N ALA A 552 -21.30 -33.71 -0.49
CA ALA A 552 -20.33 -34.56 0.20
C ALA A 552 -19.36 -35.28 -0.76
N MET A 553 -19.77 -35.50 -2.02
CA MET A 553 -18.94 -36.09 -3.08
C MET A 553 -17.99 -35.08 -3.73
N GLN A 554 -18.34 -33.79 -3.76
CA GLN A 554 -17.38 -32.72 -4.06
C GLN A 554 -16.40 -32.55 -2.88
N LYS A 555 -15.42 -33.47 -2.81
CA LYS A 555 -14.21 -33.28 -1.98
C LYS A 555 -13.57 -31.91 -2.28
N GLU A 556 -12.92 -31.36 -1.25
CA GLU A 556 -12.24 -30.06 -1.14
C GLU A 556 -11.20 -29.69 -2.22
N GLU A 557 -11.12 -30.38 -3.35
CA GLU A 557 -10.29 -29.97 -4.49
C GLU A 557 -11.03 -28.96 -5.37
N ILE A 558 -11.40 -27.82 -4.77
CA ILE A 558 -11.23 -26.57 -5.51
C ILE A 558 -9.72 -26.49 -5.67
N GLY A 559 -9.21 -26.82 -6.85
CA GLY A 559 -7.80 -26.68 -7.17
C GLY A 559 -7.33 -25.25 -6.94
N VAL A 560 -7.00 -24.92 -5.69
CA VAL A 560 -5.82 -24.14 -5.39
C VAL A 560 -4.73 -25.03 -5.93
N ASP A 561 -4.29 -24.76 -7.15
CA ASP A 561 -2.99 -25.23 -7.62
C ASP A 561 -1.98 -24.81 -6.54
N PRO A 562 -1.55 -25.73 -5.66
CA PRO A 562 -0.48 -25.42 -4.77
C PRO A 562 0.72 -25.45 -5.70
N LEU A 563 1.34 -24.28 -5.93
CA LEU A 563 2.61 -24.12 -6.66
C LEU A 563 3.78 -25.00 -6.12
N HIS A 564 3.50 -25.95 -5.23
CA HIS A 564 4.37 -26.98 -4.72
C HIS A 564 4.63 -28.14 -5.69
N ASP A 565 3.77 -28.43 -6.67
CA ASP A 565 3.98 -29.54 -7.62
C ASP A 565 3.70 -29.14 -9.07
N MET A 566 4.53 -28.24 -9.60
CA MET A 566 4.43 -27.73 -10.97
C MET A 566 4.69 -28.78 -12.06
N ASP A 567 5.32 -29.91 -11.74
CA ASP A 567 5.77 -30.90 -12.74
C ASP A 567 4.69 -31.94 -13.10
N SER A 568 3.63 -32.08 -12.29
CA SER A 568 2.66 -33.17 -12.42
C SER A 568 1.34 -32.81 -13.12
N PHE A 569 1.06 -31.52 -13.37
CA PHE A 569 -0.21 -31.04 -13.96
C PHE A 569 -0.06 -30.19 -15.25
N TYR A 570 0.88 -30.53 -16.13
CA TYR A 570 0.86 -29.99 -17.50
C TYR A 570 -0.24 -30.68 -18.33
N SER A 571 -1.37 -30.01 -18.48
CA SER A 571 -2.34 -30.32 -19.54
C SER A 571 -2.31 -29.20 -20.58
N LEU A 572 -2.20 -29.58 -21.86
CA LEU A 572 -2.32 -28.66 -22.98
C LEU A 572 -3.80 -28.35 -23.16
N PHE A 573 -4.21 -27.13 -22.82
CA PHE A 573 -5.55 -26.64 -23.10
C PHE A 573 -5.60 -26.06 -24.53
N ASP A 574 -6.69 -26.35 -25.23
CA ASP A 574 -6.98 -25.67 -26.48
C ASP A 574 -7.39 -24.22 -26.18
N MET A 575 -6.72 -23.27 -26.81
CA MET A 575 -6.95 -21.84 -26.58
C MET A 575 -8.33 -21.41 -27.13
N ASP A 576 -8.90 -22.18 -28.06
CA ASP A 576 -10.21 -21.88 -28.64
C ASP A 576 -11.38 -22.22 -27.70
N SER A 577 -11.13 -22.95 -26.60
CA SER A 577 -12.15 -23.34 -25.61
C SER A 577 -11.84 -22.85 -24.19
N LEU A 578 -11.00 -21.82 -24.05
CA LEU A 578 -10.49 -21.37 -22.75
C LEU A 578 -11.24 -20.13 -22.23
N LEU A 579 -11.74 -20.21 -20.99
CA LEU A 579 -12.20 -19.06 -20.22
C LEU A 579 -11.11 -18.65 -19.22
N VAL A 580 -10.51 -17.49 -19.43
CA VAL A 580 -9.43 -16.95 -18.57
C VAL A 580 -9.99 -15.85 -17.70
N ILE A 581 -9.81 -15.95 -16.38
CA ILE A 581 -10.19 -14.91 -15.42
C ILE A 581 -8.91 -14.31 -14.84
N HIS A 582 -8.72 -13.01 -15.01
CA HIS A 582 -7.50 -12.33 -14.61
C HIS A 582 -7.78 -10.99 -13.90
N PRO A 583 -7.08 -10.66 -12.81
CA PRO A 583 -7.20 -9.35 -12.17
C PRO A 583 -6.41 -8.28 -12.95
N TYR A 584 -6.89 -7.04 -12.96
CA TYR A 584 -6.15 -5.92 -13.55
C TYR A 584 -4.76 -5.78 -12.91
N SER A 585 -3.72 -5.84 -13.74
CA SER A 585 -2.31 -5.89 -13.32
C SER A 585 -1.49 -4.71 -13.83
N GLY A 586 -2.16 -3.64 -14.28
CA GLY A 586 -1.47 -2.48 -14.81
C GLY A 586 -0.84 -2.83 -16.16
N ASP A 587 0.36 -2.35 -16.46
CA ASP A 587 0.86 -2.46 -17.84
C ASP A 587 1.14 -3.90 -18.30
N LEU A 588 1.25 -4.86 -17.38
CA LEU A 588 1.35 -6.29 -17.67
C LEU A 588 0.12 -6.87 -18.37
N ASP A 589 -1.04 -6.21 -18.29
CA ASP A 589 -2.26 -6.65 -18.97
C ASP A 589 -2.04 -6.76 -20.49
N GLU A 590 -1.07 -6.04 -21.03
CA GLU A 590 -0.70 -6.10 -22.44
C GLU A 590 -0.13 -7.47 -22.86
N HIS A 591 0.71 -8.09 -22.03
CA HIS A 591 1.23 -9.43 -22.31
C HIS A 591 0.12 -10.46 -22.39
N ILE A 592 -0.84 -10.37 -21.49
CA ILE A 592 -1.99 -11.29 -21.45
C ILE A 592 -2.79 -11.17 -22.74
N LEU A 593 -2.98 -9.96 -23.27
CA LEU A 593 -3.66 -9.75 -24.55
C LEU A 593 -2.87 -10.34 -25.74
N GLU A 594 -1.54 -10.25 -25.73
CA GLU A 594 -0.69 -10.83 -26.79
C GLU A 594 -0.56 -12.36 -26.69
N GLU A 595 -0.56 -12.92 -25.48
CA GLU A 595 -0.47 -14.35 -25.22
C GLU A 595 -1.79 -15.07 -25.49
N THR A 596 -2.89 -14.58 -24.89
CA THR A 596 -4.20 -15.24 -24.97
C THR A 596 -4.92 -14.97 -26.29
N LYS A 597 -4.59 -13.86 -26.96
CA LYS A 597 -5.22 -13.35 -28.20
C LYS A 597 -6.75 -13.47 -28.19
N PRO A 598 -7.42 -12.86 -27.21
CA PRO A 598 -8.82 -13.14 -26.95
C PRO A 598 -9.72 -12.50 -28.00
N ARG A 599 -10.70 -13.28 -28.49
CA ARG A 599 -11.79 -12.77 -29.34
C ARG A 599 -12.82 -12.00 -28.53
N TYR A 600 -13.09 -12.45 -27.30
CA TYR A 600 -14.06 -11.83 -26.41
C TYR A 600 -13.37 -11.35 -25.13
N VAL A 601 -13.61 -10.09 -24.78
CA VAL A 601 -13.10 -9.50 -23.54
C VAL A 601 -14.29 -9.00 -22.71
N ILE A 602 -14.43 -9.53 -21.50
CA ILE A 602 -15.48 -9.13 -20.56
C ILE A 602 -14.82 -8.34 -19.43
N MET A 603 -15.13 -7.05 -19.34
CA MET A 603 -14.71 -6.19 -18.24
C MET A 603 -15.78 -6.24 -17.15
N TYR A 604 -15.53 -7.01 -16.09
CA TYR A 604 -16.45 -7.19 -14.97
C TYR A 604 -16.56 -5.93 -14.09
N GLU A 605 -15.45 -5.21 -13.97
CA GLU A 605 -15.36 -3.89 -13.32
C GLU A 605 -14.76 -2.87 -14.30
N PRO A 606 -15.18 -1.60 -14.26
CA PRO A 606 -14.74 -0.60 -15.20
C PRO A 606 -13.33 -0.08 -14.87
N ASP A 607 -12.41 -0.16 -15.84
CA ASP A 607 -11.08 0.46 -15.76
C ASP A 607 -10.73 1.25 -17.02
N ALA A 608 -10.46 2.55 -16.86
CA ALA A 608 -10.19 3.45 -17.98
C ALA A 608 -8.85 3.16 -18.67
N ALA A 609 -7.85 2.65 -17.93
CA ALA A 609 -6.55 2.33 -18.49
C ALA A 609 -6.64 1.07 -19.36
N PHE A 610 -7.31 0.02 -18.88
CA PHE A 610 -7.49 -1.21 -19.63
C PHE A 610 -8.34 -1.02 -20.90
N ILE A 611 -9.41 -0.20 -20.87
CA ILE A 611 -10.17 0.16 -22.08
C ILE A 611 -9.25 0.70 -23.17
N ARG A 612 -8.36 1.64 -22.81
CA ARG A 612 -7.40 2.23 -23.76
C ARG A 612 -6.36 1.21 -24.25
N ARG A 613 -5.94 0.26 -23.40
CA ARG A 613 -5.04 -0.83 -23.82
C ARG A 613 -5.70 -1.74 -24.84
N VAL A 614 -6.99 -2.06 -24.67
CA VAL A 614 -7.74 -2.84 -25.66
C VAL A 614 -7.88 -2.07 -26.98
N GLU A 615 -8.10 -0.75 -26.94
CA GLU A 615 -8.08 0.10 -28.15
C GLU A 615 -6.71 0.06 -28.86
N VAL A 616 -5.61 0.15 -28.11
CA VAL A 616 -4.23 0.08 -28.62
C VAL A 616 -3.97 -1.30 -29.23
N TYR A 617 -4.26 -2.38 -28.50
CA TYR A 617 -4.08 -3.77 -28.92
C TYR A 617 -4.80 -4.08 -30.23
N ARG A 618 -6.05 -3.64 -30.35
CA ARG A 618 -6.83 -3.80 -31.57
C ARG A 618 -6.32 -2.94 -32.71
N SER A 619 -5.90 -1.71 -32.43
CA SER A 619 -5.37 -0.81 -33.46
C SER A 619 -4.01 -1.29 -33.98
N SER A 620 -3.23 -2.01 -33.16
CA SER A 620 -1.99 -2.66 -33.56
C SER A 620 -2.20 -3.93 -34.39
N HIS A 621 -3.33 -4.62 -34.22
CA HIS A 621 -3.66 -5.87 -34.90
C HIS A 621 -4.92 -5.71 -35.76
N THR A 622 -4.74 -5.33 -37.02
CA THR A 622 -5.87 -5.04 -37.93
C THR A 622 -6.60 -6.28 -38.45
N ASP A 623 -5.92 -7.43 -38.40
CA ASP A 623 -6.46 -8.75 -38.68
C ASP A 623 -7.45 -9.16 -37.59
N ARG A 624 -7.11 -8.94 -36.31
CA ARG A 624 -7.88 -9.40 -35.15
C ARG A 624 -9.24 -8.71 -34.96
N THR A 625 -10.25 -9.54 -34.72
CA THR A 625 -11.59 -9.16 -34.30
C THR A 625 -11.76 -9.37 -32.80
N VAL A 626 -12.06 -8.29 -32.08
CA VAL A 626 -12.23 -8.28 -30.62
C VAL A 626 -13.57 -7.63 -30.30
N LYS A 627 -14.45 -8.35 -29.59
CA LYS A 627 -15.73 -7.86 -29.06
C LYS A 627 -15.57 -7.64 -27.56
N VAL A 628 -15.95 -6.46 -27.08
CA VAL A 628 -15.74 -6.05 -25.69
C VAL A 628 -17.08 -5.86 -25.00
N PHE A 629 -17.29 -6.57 -23.90
CA PHE A 629 -18.43 -6.39 -23.02
C PHE A 629 -17.98 -5.61 -21.79
N PHE A 630 -18.69 -4.54 -21.47
CA PHE A 630 -18.37 -3.63 -20.38
C PHE A 630 -19.53 -3.58 -19.38
N MET A 631 -19.32 -4.11 -18.18
CA MET A 631 -20.35 -4.16 -17.13
C MET A 631 -20.08 -3.13 -16.03
N TYR A 632 -21.12 -2.45 -15.57
CA TYR A 632 -21.06 -1.59 -14.39
C TYR A 632 -22.41 -1.55 -13.68
N TYR A 633 -22.39 -1.28 -12.37
CA TYR A 633 -23.63 -1.04 -11.64
C TYR A 633 -24.15 0.38 -11.89
N GLY A 634 -25.36 0.51 -12.44
CA GLY A 634 -26.00 1.81 -12.67
C GLY A 634 -26.37 2.54 -11.38
N GLY A 635 -26.10 3.84 -11.28
CA GLY A 635 -26.39 4.66 -10.10
C GLY A 635 -25.60 4.26 -8.85
N SER A 636 -24.46 3.60 -9.04
CA SER A 636 -23.62 3.08 -7.95
C SER A 636 -22.36 3.93 -7.71
N VAL A 637 -21.69 3.66 -6.59
CA VAL A 637 -20.38 4.23 -6.29
C VAL A 637 -19.30 3.80 -7.31
N GLU A 638 -19.44 2.63 -7.93
CA GLU A 638 -18.52 2.13 -8.97
C GLU A 638 -18.56 3.02 -10.22
N GLU A 639 -19.75 3.32 -10.73
CA GLU A 639 -19.96 4.21 -11.88
C GLU A 639 -19.43 5.63 -11.58
N GLN A 640 -19.80 6.19 -10.43
CA GLN A 640 -19.35 7.52 -10.02
C GLN A 640 -17.83 7.59 -9.90
N ARG A 641 -17.19 6.54 -9.35
CA ARG A 641 -15.73 6.44 -9.24
C ARG A 641 -15.07 6.44 -10.62
N TYR A 642 -15.59 5.65 -11.55
CA TYR A 642 -15.09 5.59 -12.93
C TYR A 642 -15.20 6.96 -13.63
N LEU A 643 -16.40 7.54 -13.64
CA LEU A 643 -16.65 8.85 -14.27
C LEU A 643 -15.80 9.97 -13.67
N SER A 644 -15.63 9.97 -12.35
CA SER A 644 -14.85 10.99 -11.66
C SER A 644 -13.35 10.84 -11.92
N SER A 645 -12.84 9.60 -12.09
CA SER A 645 -11.45 9.35 -12.51
C SER A 645 -11.19 9.92 -13.91
N VAL A 646 -12.08 9.64 -14.87
CA VAL A 646 -11.97 10.16 -16.25
C VAL A 646 -12.05 11.69 -16.28
N ARG A 647 -12.97 12.29 -15.50
CA ARG A 647 -13.07 13.75 -15.39
C ARG A 647 -11.81 14.37 -14.80
N ARG A 648 -11.27 13.81 -13.72
CA ARG A 648 -10.04 14.32 -13.08
C ARG A 648 -8.86 14.26 -14.04
N GLU A 649 -8.68 13.17 -14.76
CA GLU A 649 -7.61 13.03 -15.74
C GLU A 649 -7.75 14.07 -16.87
N LYS A 650 -8.97 14.24 -17.40
CA LYS A 650 -9.27 15.26 -18.42
C LYS A 650 -8.96 16.66 -17.92
N ASP A 651 -9.39 16.99 -16.70
CA ASP A 651 -9.13 18.29 -16.08
C ASP A 651 -7.63 18.50 -15.84
N ALA A 652 -6.91 17.45 -15.44
CA ALA A 652 -5.48 17.49 -15.22
C ALA A 652 -4.74 17.84 -16.52
N PHE A 653 -4.97 17.10 -17.61
CA PHE A 653 -4.38 17.41 -18.91
C PHE A 653 -4.78 18.80 -19.42
N THR A 654 -6.03 19.22 -19.21
CA THR A 654 -6.48 20.56 -19.60
C THR A 654 -5.70 21.65 -18.88
N ARG A 655 -5.44 21.48 -17.58
CA ARG A 655 -4.59 22.41 -16.79
C ARG A 655 -3.15 22.40 -17.29
N LEU A 656 -2.58 21.23 -17.55
CA LEU A 656 -1.21 21.10 -18.07
C LEU A 656 -1.03 21.77 -19.43
N ILE A 657 -2.00 21.62 -20.34
CA ILE A 657 -1.97 22.27 -21.66
C ILE A 657 -2.02 23.79 -21.51
N ARG A 658 -2.88 24.31 -20.61
CA ARG A 658 -2.97 25.74 -20.31
C ARG A 658 -1.67 26.28 -19.71
N GLU A 659 -1.08 25.56 -18.76
CA GLU A 659 0.20 25.96 -18.14
C GLU A 659 1.33 25.94 -19.16
N ARG A 660 1.45 24.87 -19.97
CA ARG A 660 2.40 24.78 -21.08
C ARG A 660 2.27 25.96 -22.04
N GLY A 661 1.04 26.34 -22.41
CA GLY A 661 0.79 27.48 -23.30
C GLY A 661 1.21 28.83 -22.73
N ASN A 662 1.19 28.97 -21.40
CA ASN A 662 1.62 30.19 -20.70
C ASN A 662 3.11 30.15 -20.29
N MET A 663 3.80 29.03 -20.49
CA MET A 663 5.16 28.83 -20.03
C MET A 663 6.16 29.51 -20.97
N ALA A 664 6.67 30.68 -20.59
CA ALA A 664 7.78 31.35 -21.25
C ALA A 664 9.15 30.88 -20.71
N MET A 665 9.33 29.57 -20.52
CA MET A 665 10.58 29.04 -19.96
C MET A 665 11.56 28.64 -21.07
N THR A 666 12.59 29.45 -21.28
CA THR A 666 13.86 28.95 -21.80
C THR A 666 14.69 28.47 -20.61
N ILE A 667 14.43 27.26 -20.10
CA ILE A 667 15.37 26.62 -19.17
C ILE A 667 16.64 26.40 -19.99
N ASN A 668 17.66 27.21 -19.76
CA ASN A 668 18.97 26.95 -20.34
C ASN A 668 19.68 25.93 -19.45
N PRO A 669 19.80 24.65 -19.86
CA PRO A 669 20.44 23.61 -19.04
C PRO A 669 21.95 23.89 -18.79
N ASN A 670 22.51 24.84 -19.55
CA ASN A 670 23.89 25.30 -19.48
C ASN A 670 24.06 26.66 -18.80
N ALA A 671 22.97 27.35 -18.43
CA ALA A 671 23.12 28.53 -17.58
C ALA A 671 23.66 28.05 -16.23
N ASN A 672 24.84 28.55 -15.86
CA ASN A 672 25.50 28.23 -14.60
C ASN A 672 24.46 28.22 -13.46
N LEU A 673 24.33 27.04 -12.86
CA LEU A 673 23.52 26.78 -11.69
C LEU A 673 24.03 27.64 -10.54
N ALA A 674 23.55 28.89 -10.44
CA ALA A 674 23.05 29.49 -9.21
C ALA A 674 22.84 31.01 -9.34
N PRO A 675 21.58 31.48 -9.23
CA PRO A 675 21.29 32.81 -8.67
C PRO A 675 21.77 32.94 -7.19
N GLU A 676 22.04 31.81 -6.53
CA GLU A 676 22.49 31.73 -5.14
C GLU A 676 24.03 31.87 -4.97
N GLU A 677 24.84 31.56 -5.99
CA GLU A 677 26.30 31.77 -5.95
C GLU A 677 26.64 33.27 -5.94
N SER A 678 25.82 34.11 -6.59
CA SER A 678 25.96 35.56 -6.51
C SER A 678 25.63 36.13 -5.13
N PHE A 679 24.75 35.48 -4.36
CA PHE A 679 24.38 35.97 -3.02
C PHE A 679 25.50 35.69 -2.01
N LEU A 680 26.09 34.49 -2.02
CA LEU A 680 27.15 34.11 -1.08
C LEU A 680 28.53 34.72 -1.42
N ARG A 681 28.85 34.95 -2.71
CA ARG A 681 30.07 35.70 -3.07
C ARG A 681 30.03 37.15 -2.61
N THR A 682 28.84 37.77 -2.58
CA THR A 682 28.70 39.19 -2.16
C THR A 682 28.79 39.36 -0.64
N ILE A 683 28.44 38.33 0.14
CA ILE A 683 28.52 38.34 1.62
C ILE A 683 29.96 38.10 2.10
N ASN A 684 30.73 37.25 1.42
CA ASN A 684 32.14 37.00 1.76
C ASN A 684 33.08 38.18 1.45
N THR A 685 32.67 39.15 0.62
CA THR A 685 33.51 40.32 0.30
C THR A 685 33.20 41.57 1.14
N ARG A 686 32.25 41.52 2.10
CA ARG A 686 31.81 42.71 2.85
C ARG A 686 31.88 42.62 4.38
N ILE A 687 32.57 41.62 4.93
CA ILE A 687 32.93 41.64 6.36
C ILE A 687 34.27 42.37 6.48
N ALA A 688 34.18 43.61 6.94
CA ALA A 688 35.29 44.52 7.17
C ALA A 688 36.32 43.97 8.16
N GLY A 689 37.61 44.12 7.82
CA GLY A 689 38.70 44.14 8.81
C GLY A 689 39.76 43.04 8.69
N GLY A 690 40.61 43.11 7.66
CA GLY A 690 42.08 42.96 7.80
C GLY A 690 42.70 41.71 8.45
N GLY A 691 41.98 40.61 8.64
CA GLY A 691 42.53 39.34 9.13
C GLY A 691 42.63 38.31 8.00
N ARG A 692 43.83 37.77 7.74
CA ARG A 692 44.00 36.58 6.90
C ARG A 692 43.27 35.42 7.56
N LEU A 693 42.00 35.19 7.21
CA LEU A 693 41.38 33.89 7.39
C LEU A 693 42.14 32.93 6.49
N ALA A 694 42.85 31.98 7.11
CA ALA A 694 43.36 30.83 6.40
C ALA A 694 42.15 30.13 5.78
N ALA A 695 41.91 30.37 4.49
CA ALA A 695 41.04 29.53 3.70
C ALA A 695 41.61 28.13 3.84
N THR A 696 40.93 27.26 4.59
CA THR A 696 41.23 25.84 4.61
C THR A 696 41.23 25.38 3.16
N THR A 697 42.34 24.78 2.73
CA THR A 697 42.62 24.43 1.33
C THR A 697 41.68 23.36 0.77
N GLN A 698 40.79 22.79 1.60
CA GLN A 698 39.88 21.72 1.23
C GLN A 698 38.40 22.16 1.34
N PRO A 699 37.54 21.75 0.39
CA PRO A 699 36.10 22.01 0.46
C PRO A 699 35.49 21.33 1.70
N PRO A 700 34.49 21.95 2.34
CA PRO A 700 33.87 21.41 3.53
C PRO A 700 33.18 20.07 3.21
N ARG A 701 33.50 19.01 3.95
CA ARG A 701 32.89 17.67 3.78
C ARG A 701 32.13 17.16 5.00
N VAL A 702 31.04 16.43 4.79
CA VAL A 702 30.29 15.74 5.84
C VAL A 702 30.18 14.27 5.45
N ILE A 703 30.50 13.38 6.39
CA ILE A 703 30.32 11.94 6.20
C ILE A 703 28.89 11.59 6.60
N VAL A 704 28.18 10.89 5.72
CA VAL A 704 26.76 10.56 5.89
C VAL A 704 26.60 9.05 5.82
N ASP A 705 25.83 8.49 6.75
CA ASP A 705 25.47 7.08 6.70
C ASP A 705 24.65 6.75 5.45
N VAL A 706 25.00 5.66 4.75
CA VAL A 706 24.32 5.26 3.51
C VAL A 706 22.81 5.02 3.71
N ARG A 707 22.33 4.68 4.91
CA ARG A 707 20.89 4.51 5.24
C ARG A 707 20.15 5.83 5.33
N GLU A 708 20.88 6.91 5.59
CA GLU A 708 20.31 8.23 5.81
C GLU A 708 20.02 8.99 4.51
N PHE A 709 20.47 8.48 3.35
CA PHE A 709 20.05 8.97 2.03
C PHE A 709 18.55 8.79 1.74
N ARG A 710 17.79 8.13 2.63
CA ARG A 710 16.32 8.15 2.59
C ARG A 710 15.73 9.50 3.00
N SER A 711 16.48 10.35 3.68
CA SER A 711 16.03 11.69 4.08
C SER A 711 16.35 12.74 3.01
N SER A 712 15.69 13.89 3.10
CA SER A 712 15.92 15.03 2.20
C SER A 712 17.19 15.82 2.52
N LEU A 713 17.76 15.62 3.72
CA LEU A 713 18.85 16.45 4.23
C LEU A 713 20.15 16.33 3.40
N PRO A 714 20.60 15.15 2.94
CA PRO A 714 21.75 15.05 2.05
C PRO A 714 21.60 15.90 0.77
N SER A 715 20.43 15.86 0.11
CA SER A 715 20.18 16.69 -1.09
C SER A 715 20.32 18.20 -0.81
N LEU A 716 19.93 18.64 0.39
CA LEU A 716 20.04 20.04 0.82
C LEU A 716 21.46 20.44 1.22
N LEU A 717 22.20 19.57 1.92
CA LEU A 717 23.61 19.79 2.27
C LEU A 717 24.47 19.99 1.01
N HIS A 718 24.23 19.16 -0.02
CA HIS A 718 24.89 19.31 -1.30
C HIS A 718 24.49 20.62 -1.99
N GLY A 719 23.22 21.03 -1.88
CA GLY A 719 22.74 22.34 -2.35
C GLY A 719 23.48 23.52 -1.71
N LYS A 720 23.94 23.38 -0.46
CA LYS A 720 24.78 24.35 0.27
C LYS A 720 26.29 24.21 -0.02
N GLN A 721 26.68 23.50 -1.07
CA GLN A 721 28.07 23.28 -1.49
C GLN A 721 28.93 22.54 -0.44
N ILE A 722 28.30 21.74 0.42
CA ILE A 722 29.00 20.82 1.31
C ILE A 722 29.21 19.50 0.57
N MET A 723 30.46 19.03 0.51
CA MET A 723 30.80 17.73 -0.08
C MET A 723 30.23 16.62 0.80
N ILE A 724 29.47 15.71 0.20
CA ILE A 724 28.86 14.58 0.90
C ILE A 724 29.67 13.33 0.62
N VAL A 725 30.11 12.65 1.67
CA VAL A 725 30.83 11.38 1.58
C VAL A 725 29.95 10.27 2.15
N PRO A 726 29.38 9.39 1.31
CA PRO A 726 28.59 8.26 1.77
C PRO A 726 29.49 7.17 2.38
N CYS A 727 29.25 6.79 3.64
CA CYS A 727 29.93 5.70 4.32
C CYS A 727 28.92 4.81 5.06
N MET A 728 29.22 3.53 5.26
CA MET A 728 28.44 2.71 6.18
C MET A 728 28.95 2.94 7.60
N LEU A 729 28.19 3.64 8.42
CA LEU A 729 28.57 3.97 9.79
C LEU A 729 27.93 2.98 10.77
N THR A 730 28.70 2.58 11.77
CA THR A 730 28.19 1.78 12.90
C THR A 730 27.55 2.67 13.95
N VAL A 731 28.09 3.88 14.14
CA VAL A 731 27.75 4.82 15.20
C VAL A 731 27.42 6.20 14.61
N GLY A 732 26.17 6.64 14.80
CA GLY A 732 25.64 7.93 14.34
C GLY A 732 25.26 7.97 12.86
N ASP A 733 24.54 9.02 12.47
CA ASP A 733 24.04 9.21 11.10
C ASP A 733 24.90 10.20 10.30
N TYR A 734 25.41 11.25 10.94
CA TYR A 734 26.25 12.27 10.32
C TYR A 734 27.48 12.55 11.16
N ILE A 735 28.65 12.62 10.52
CA ILE A 735 29.89 13.05 11.16
C ILE A 735 30.31 14.37 10.52
N ILE A 736 30.19 15.44 11.31
CA ILE A 736 30.42 16.82 10.84
C ILE A 736 31.91 17.17 10.94
N THR A 737 32.55 16.75 12.03
CA THR A 737 33.97 16.95 12.36
C THR A 737 34.52 15.68 13.03
N PRO A 738 35.85 15.52 13.19
CA PRO A 738 36.42 14.36 13.90
C PRO A 738 35.87 14.14 15.32
N GLU A 739 35.41 15.23 15.97
CA GLU A 739 34.90 15.23 17.34
C GLU A 739 33.36 15.17 17.43
N ILE A 740 32.64 15.64 16.40
CA ILE A 740 31.20 15.83 16.40
C ILE A 740 30.49 14.76 15.58
N CYS A 741 29.67 13.97 16.27
CA CYS A 741 28.77 12.97 15.70
C CYS A 741 27.32 13.37 15.96
N VAL A 742 26.45 13.22 14.97
CA VAL A 742 25.03 13.57 15.03
C VAL A 742 24.16 12.36 14.73
N GLU A 743 23.22 12.08 15.61
CA GLU A 743 22.07 11.20 15.36
C GLU A 743 20.87 12.07 14.99
N ARG A 744 20.26 11.85 13.82
CA ARG A 744 19.09 12.60 13.36
C ARG A 744 17.82 11.84 13.71
N LYS A 745 16.87 12.52 14.37
CA LYS A 745 15.54 11.99 14.66
C LYS A 745 14.44 12.92 14.21
N SER A 746 13.53 12.41 13.37
CA SER A 746 12.22 13.03 13.19
C SER A 746 11.40 12.90 14.47
N VAL A 747 10.41 13.78 14.68
CA VAL A 747 9.54 13.73 15.89
C VAL A 747 8.84 12.38 16.06
N ARG A 748 8.35 11.78 14.96
CA ARG A 748 7.68 10.46 14.99
C ARG A 748 8.67 9.37 15.41
N ASP A 749 9.85 9.41 14.82
CA ASP A 749 10.90 8.44 15.09
C ASP A 749 11.43 8.60 16.53
N LEU A 750 11.43 9.82 17.07
CA LEU A 750 11.87 10.11 18.43
C LEU A 750 10.94 9.43 19.45
N ILE A 751 9.62 9.63 19.27
CA ILE A 751 8.58 9.00 20.11
C ILE A 751 8.70 7.48 20.05
N GLY A 752 8.85 6.91 18.84
CA GLY A 752 9.02 5.47 18.64
C GLY A 752 10.28 4.93 19.33
N SER A 753 11.42 5.60 19.17
CA SER A 753 12.68 5.18 19.80
C SER A 753 12.68 5.32 21.32
N PHE A 754 11.91 6.25 21.88
CA PHE A 754 11.71 6.33 23.33
C PHE A 754 10.75 5.27 23.87
N ALA A 755 9.89 4.69 23.03
CA ALA A 755 8.97 3.63 23.42
C ALA A 755 9.67 2.26 23.47
N ASN A 756 10.58 2.00 22.53
CA ASN A 756 11.33 0.73 22.46
C ASN A 756 12.74 0.79 23.09
N GLY A 757 13.16 1.94 23.63
CA GLY A 757 14.46 2.11 24.28
C GLY A 757 15.66 2.27 23.34
N ARG A 758 15.47 2.18 22.01
CA ARG A 758 16.55 2.19 21.01
C ARG A 758 17.45 3.43 21.09
N LEU A 759 16.88 4.60 21.36
CA LEU A 759 17.65 5.87 21.41
C LEU A 759 18.72 5.86 22.51
N PHE A 760 18.43 5.20 23.64
CA PHE A 760 19.37 5.15 24.76
C PHE A 760 20.67 4.45 24.36
N ASN A 761 20.56 3.28 23.73
CA ASN A 761 21.71 2.49 23.26
C ASN A 761 22.48 3.23 22.14
N GLN A 762 21.77 3.94 21.26
CA GLN A 762 22.40 4.75 20.20
C GLN A 762 23.25 5.88 20.81
N VAL A 763 22.72 6.58 21.81
CA VAL A 763 23.44 7.65 22.52
C VAL A 763 24.63 7.09 23.31
N GLU A 764 24.46 5.96 23.98
CA GLU A 764 25.55 5.28 24.70
C GLU A 764 26.73 4.96 23.77
N SER A 765 26.45 4.38 22.60
CA SER A 765 27.48 4.07 21.60
C SER A 765 28.17 5.33 21.06
N MET A 766 27.43 6.42 20.82
CA MET A 766 28.01 7.70 20.40
C MET A 766 28.92 8.32 21.46
N MET A 767 28.57 8.20 22.74
CA MET A 767 29.33 8.75 23.88
C MET A 767 30.70 8.13 24.06
N GLU A 768 30.81 6.85 23.74
CA GLU A 768 32.03 6.07 23.79
C GLU A 768 33.04 6.50 22.70
N HIS A 769 32.55 6.76 21.48
CA HIS A 769 33.41 6.94 20.30
C HIS A 769 33.67 8.40 19.89
N TYR A 770 32.83 9.33 20.36
CA TYR A 770 32.91 10.75 20.00
C TYR A 770 32.94 11.67 21.21
N LYS A 771 33.67 12.77 21.09
CA LYS A 771 33.84 13.76 22.17
C LYS A 771 32.57 14.60 22.37
N SER A 772 31.90 14.96 21.28
CA SER A 772 30.71 15.79 21.29
C SER A 772 29.57 15.14 20.50
N PRO A 773 28.89 14.14 21.08
CA PRO A 773 27.72 13.54 20.45
C PRO A 773 26.52 14.49 20.55
N MET A 774 25.78 14.62 19.46
CA MET A 774 24.64 15.50 19.33
C MET A 774 23.41 14.73 18.85
N LEU A 775 22.27 14.98 19.48
CA LEU A 775 20.98 14.51 19.02
C LEU A 775 20.29 15.65 18.27
N LEU A 776 20.14 15.51 16.95
CA LEU A 776 19.38 16.43 16.12
C LEU A 776 17.91 16.01 16.09
N ILE A 777 17.04 16.83 16.67
CA ILE A 777 15.60 16.68 16.58
C ILE A 777 15.10 17.62 15.47
N GLU A 778 14.66 17.02 14.38
CA GLU A 778 14.21 17.75 13.18
C GLU A 778 12.68 17.74 13.07
N PHE A 779 12.12 18.93 12.88
CA PHE A 779 10.72 19.16 12.54
C PHE A 779 10.59 19.34 11.02
N ASP A 780 9.43 18.98 10.48
CA ASP A 780 9.14 19.28 9.07
C ASP A 780 8.75 20.75 8.92
N GLN A 781 9.12 21.37 7.79
CA GLN A 781 8.90 22.80 7.51
C GLN A 781 7.43 23.25 7.66
N ASN A 782 6.48 22.36 7.36
CA ASN A 782 5.05 22.63 7.44
C ASN A 782 4.44 22.21 8.80
N LYS A 783 5.26 21.66 9.71
CA LYS A 783 4.85 21.28 11.06
C LYS A 783 5.12 22.44 12.01
N SER A 784 4.16 22.68 12.87
CA SER A 784 4.25 23.76 13.84
C SER A 784 5.12 23.32 15.03
N PHE A 785 6.03 24.22 15.43
CA PHE A 785 7.10 23.98 16.39
C PHE A 785 6.56 23.96 17.83
N THR A 786 5.94 22.86 18.26
CA THR A 786 5.61 22.64 19.68
C THR A 786 5.76 21.17 20.05
N LEU A 787 6.35 20.91 21.22
CA LEU A 787 6.43 19.57 21.82
C LEU A 787 5.21 19.24 22.70
N GLU A 788 4.32 20.21 22.89
CA GLU A 788 3.10 20.03 23.67
C GLU A 788 2.04 19.28 22.87
N PRO A 789 1.52 18.14 23.35
CA PRO A 789 0.09 17.94 23.28
C PRO A 789 -0.52 18.99 24.22
N PHE A 790 -1.39 19.87 23.71
CA PHE A 790 -2.07 20.86 24.55
C PHE A 790 -2.44 20.26 25.89
N ALA A 791 -1.84 20.83 26.92
CA ALA A 791 -2.11 20.43 28.26
C ALA A 791 -3.59 20.60 28.53
N ASP A 792 -4.22 19.51 28.94
CA ASP A 792 -5.41 19.55 29.76
C ASP A 792 -5.01 20.08 31.16
N PHE A 793 -4.39 21.26 31.23
CA PHE A 793 -4.09 21.94 32.50
C PHE A 793 -5.38 22.38 33.21
N THR A 794 -6.52 22.34 32.53
CA THR A 794 -7.87 22.51 33.07
C THR A 794 -8.40 21.27 33.81
N ALA A 795 -7.79 20.09 33.64
CA ALA A 795 -8.16 18.87 34.37
C ALA A 795 -7.39 18.69 35.69
N ARG A 796 -6.86 19.77 36.27
CA ARG A 796 -6.07 19.72 37.52
C ARG A 796 -6.88 19.44 38.81
N ASP A 797 -8.21 19.34 38.72
CA ASP A 797 -9.07 19.11 39.90
C ASP A 797 -9.33 17.63 40.26
N ASN A 798 -8.85 16.65 39.48
CA ASN A 798 -8.93 15.23 39.86
C ASN A 798 -7.54 14.62 40.15
N ARG A 799 -6.97 15.01 41.28
CA ARG A 799 -5.63 14.62 41.76
C ARG A 799 -5.58 13.30 42.57
N GLU A 800 -6.21 12.22 42.12
CA GLU A 800 -5.98 10.90 42.76
C GLU A 800 -5.73 9.72 41.80
N SER A 801 -5.59 9.93 40.48
CA SER A 801 -5.33 8.79 39.55
C SER A 801 -4.44 9.09 38.33
N GLY A 802 -3.70 10.19 38.31
CA GLY A 802 -3.11 10.73 37.08
C GLY A 802 -1.57 10.71 36.90
N LEU A 803 -0.78 10.09 37.77
CA LEU A 803 0.68 9.99 37.57
C LEU A 803 1.10 8.88 36.57
N ALA A 804 0.13 8.12 36.03
CA ALA A 804 0.37 6.97 35.16
C ALA A 804 -0.15 7.16 33.72
N ALA A 805 -0.44 8.39 33.28
CA ALA A 805 -0.90 8.68 31.92
C ALA A 805 0.27 9.17 31.05
N ALA A 806 1.03 8.21 30.49
CA ALA A 806 2.18 8.36 29.59
C ALA A 806 3.37 9.20 30.14
N PRO A 807 4.63 8.73 30.02
CA PRO A 807 5.75 9.59 30.30
C PRO A 807 5.76 10.69 29.25
N ASP A 808 5.50 11.92 29.69
CA ASP A 808 5.64 13.13 28.88
C ASP A 808 6.97 13.04 28.11
N LEU A 809 6.92 13.24 26.80
CA LEU A 809 8.10 13.19 25.92
C LEU A 809 9.20 14.10 26.47
N GLN A 810 8.81 15.24 27.05
CA GLN A 810 9.70 16.17 27.73
C GLN A 810 10.42 15.50 28.91
N GLY A 811 9.70 14.78 29.76
CA GLY A 811 10.28 14.03 30.88
C GLY A 811 11.28 12.97 30.42
N LYS A 812 10.99 12.26 29.32
CA LYS A 812 11.93 11.28 28.75
C LYS A 812 13.20 11.94 28.20
N ILE A 813 13.08 13.09 27.54
CA ILE A 813 14.23 13.87 27.07
C ILE A 813 15.07 14.35 28.24
N VAL A 814 14.44 14.86 29.31
CA VAL A 814 15.13 15.26 30.54
C VAL A 814 15.89 14.07 31.13
N MET A 815 15.26 12.90 31.28
CA MET A 815 15.94 11.70 31.77
C MET A 815 17.14 11.30 30.90
N LEU A 816 17.02 11.39 29.57
CA LEU A 816 18.12 11.13 28.65
C LEU A 816 19.29 12.10 28.88
N THR A 817 19.02 13.39 29.04
CA THR A 817 20.07 14.40 29.29
C THR A 817 20.71 14.26 30.67
N LEU A 818 19.97 13.78 31.67
CA LEU A 818 20.50 13.47 33.00
C LEU A 818 21.41 12.24 32.97
N ALA A 819 21.03 11.20 32.22
CA ALA A 819 21.85 10.01 32.05
C ALA A 819 23.13 10.29 31.25
N PHE A 820 23.06 11.16 30.25
CA PHE A 820 24.16 11.46 29.32
C PHE A 820 24.52 12.96 29.33
N PRO A 821 25.29 13.45 30.32
CA PRO A 821 25.54 14.89 30.51
C PRO A 821 26.35 15.55 29.39
N ARG A 822 27.09 14.77 28.60
CA ARG A 822 27.84 15.25 27.43
C ARG A 822 26.97 15.42 26.18
N LEU A 823 25.73 14.92 26.19
CA LEU A 823 24.86 14.91 25.02
C LEU A 823 24.37 16.33 24.78
N LYS A 824 24.51 16.83 23.54
CA LYS A 824 23.92 18.10 23.13
C LYS A 824 22.69 17.82 22.28
N ILE A 825 21.63 18.60 22.48
CA ILE A 825 20.42 18.49 21.67
C ILE A 825 20.35 19.70 20.75
N ILE A 826 20.18 19.44 19.46
CA ILE A 826 19.94 20.46 18.43
C ILE A 826 18.48 20.38 18.03
N TRP A 827 17.80 21.52 18.07
CA TRP A 827 16.43 21.64 17.59
C TRP A 827 16.45 22.35 16.23
N SER A 828 15.90 21.69 15.21
CA SER A 828 15.81 22.26 13.87
C SER A 828 14.36 22.30 13.40
N SER A 829 13.88 23.49 13.04
CA SER A 829 12.52 23.72 12.55
C SER A 829 12.28 23.18 11.14
N SER A 830 13.33 22.94 10.36
CA SER A 830 13.24 22.41 9.01
C SER A 830 14.56 21.79 8.54
N PRO A 831 14.54 20.87 7.57
CA PRO A 831 15.76 20.35 6.95
C PRO A 831 16.67 21.44 6.34
N TYR A 832 16.07 22.55 5.88
CA TYR A 832 16.82 23.72 5.39
C TYR A 832 17.62 24.40 6.51
N GLN A 833 17.00 24.58 7.69
CA GLN A 833 17.68 25.10 8.86
C GLN A 833 18.76 24.12 9.35
N THR A 834 18.50 22.81 9.29
CA THR A 834 19.51 21.80 9.63
C THR A 834 20.78 21.96 8.80
N ALA A 835 20.64 22.17 7.48
CA ALA A 835 21.78 22.40 6.60
C ALA A 835 22.57 23.68 6.96
N GLU A 836 21.88 24.74 7.37
CA GLU A 836 22.51 25.98 7.87
C GLU A 836 23.23 25.79 9.21
N ILE A 837 22.63 25.02 10.12
CA ILE A 837 23.25 24.63 11.40
C ILE A 837 24.51 23.83 11.14
N PHE A 838 24.49 22.85 10.22
CA PHE A 838 25.66 22.04 9.88
C PHE A 838 26.78 22.90 9.29
N SER A 839 26.44 23.85 8.41
CA SER A 839 27.42 24.81 7.89
C SER A 839 28.04 25.68 8.99
N SER A 840 27.24 26.06 10.00
CA SER A 840 27.69 26.88 11.12
C SER A 840 28.58 26.11 12.09
N LEU A 841 28.19 24.87 12.45
CA LEU A 841 28.97 23.98 13.31
C LEU A 841 30.32 23.60 12.71
N LYS A 842 30.39 23.56 11.38
CA LYS A 842 31.60 23.24 10.63
C LYS A 842 32.55 24.42 10.46
N SER A 843 32.08 25.65 10.67
CA SER A 843 32.91 26.85 10.53
C SER A 843 34.10 26.79 11.50
N GLN A 844 35.31 26.98 10.97
CA GLN A 844 36.58 26.97 11.73
C GLN A 844 36.92 25.64 12.42
N GLN A 845 36.34 24.52 11.99
CA GLN A 845 36.63 23.18 12.51
C GLN A 845 37.44 22.34 11.51
N GLU A 846 38.07 21.26 12.01
CA GLU A 846 38.77 20.29 11.17
C GLU A 846 37.80 19.39 10.38
N GLU A 847 38.27 18.92 9.23
CA GLU A 847 37.52 18.04 8.34
C GLU A 847 37.57 16.58 8.82
N PRO A 848 36.44 15.84 8.82
CA PRO A 848 36.41 14.45 9.25
C PRO A 848 37.04 13.52 8.20
N ASP A 849 37.74 12.48 8.67
CA ASP A 849 38.33 11.45 7.80
C ASP A 849 37.42 10.22 7.66
N PRO A 850 36.98 9.85 6.43
CA PRO A 850 36.11 8.70 6.18
C PRO A 850 36.61 7.37 6.73
N LEU A 851 37.93 7.12 6.69
CA LEU A 851 38.49 5.84 7.13
C LEU A 851 38.36 5.67 8.65
N THR A 852 38.70 6.71 9.41
CA THR A 852 38.56 6.69 10.87
C THR A 852 37.11 6.55 11.32
N ALA A 853 36.18 7.18 10.60
CA ALA A 853 34.75 7.15 10.89
C ALA A 853 34.15 5.75 10.81
N VAL A 854 34.52 4.98 9.78
CA VAL A 854 34.03 3.60 9.57
C VAL A 854 34.62 2.62 10.59
N GLN A 855 35.88 2.84 11.01
CA GLN A 855 36.56 1.98 11.97
C GLN A 855 36.00 2.10 13.39
N LYS A 856 35.49 3.28 13.78
CA LYS A 856 34.86 3.47 15.09
C LYS A 856 33.64 2.56 15.24
N GLY A 857 33.47 1.91 16.39
CA GLY A 857 32.34 1.01 16.67
C GLY A 857 32.41 -0.39 16.03
N LEU A 858 33.45 -0.71 15.27
CA LEU A 858 33.73 -2.09 14.83
C LEU A 858 34.61 -2.78 15.87
N ASP A 859 34.17 -3.95 16.35
CA ASP A 859 34.93 -4.75 17.30
C ASP A 859 36.16 -5.35 16.59
N PRO A 860 37.41 -5.09 17.02
CA PRO A 860 38.62 -5.57 16.33
C PRO A 860 38.73 -7.10 16.27
N SER A 861 38.04 -7.80 17.18
CA SER A 861 38.06 -9.27 17.32
C SER A 861 37.12 -9.99 16.34
N LEU A 862 36.19 -9.28 15.69
CA LEU A 862 35.17 -9.84 14.80
C LEU A 862 35.48 -9.65 13.31
N GLN A 863 36.68 -9.14 12.98
CA GLN A 863 37.11 -8.83 11.60
C GLN A 863 37.29 -10.04 10.67
N GLY A 864 37.19 -11.28 11.18
CA GLY A 864 37.50 -12.50 10.42
C GLY A 864 36.35 -13.11 9.61
N ASP A 865 35.20 -13.39 10.22
CA ASP A 865 34.22 -14.33 9.62
C ASP A 865 32.74 -13.90 9.72
N ALA A 866 32.43 -12.76 10.36
CA ALA A 866 31.05 -12.43 10.73
C ALA A 866 30.37 -11.36 9.84
N ALA A 867 31.05 -10.79 8.86
CA ALA A 867 30.45 -9.80 7.95
C ALA A 867 29.38 -10.44 7.03
N GLY A 868 29.46 -11.75 6.78
CA GLY A 868 28.49 -12.50 5.97
C GLY A 868 27.29 -13.06 6.74
N GLN A 869 27.37 -13.21 8.07
CA GLN A 869 26.34 -13.91 8.85
C GLN A 869 25.21 -13.01 9.38
N ARG A 870 25.36 -11.68 9.36
CA ARG A 870 24.37 -10.75 9.94
C ARG A 870 23.20 -10.36 9.03
N MET A 871 23.12 -10.87 7.79
CA MET A 871 22.16 -10.35 6.80
C MET A 871 21.02 -11.30 6.42
N PHE A 872 20.93 -12.53 6.96
CA PHE A 872 19.83 -13.40 6.60
C PHE A 872 18.61 -13.22 7.52
N ASN A 873 17.52 -12.77 6.88
CA ASN A 873 16.14 -12.76 7.36
C ASN A 873 15.87 -11.98 8.66
N GLN A 874 16.01 -10.64 8.59
CA GLN A 874 15.65 -9.72 9.67
C GLN A 874 14.22 -9.93 10.19
N THR A 875 13.28 -10.23 9.30
CA THR A 875 11.88 -10.48 9.66
C THR A 875 11.75 -11.69 10.59
N SER A 876 12.38 -12.82 10.25
CA SER A 876 12.38 -14.01 11.12
C SER A 876 13.06 -13.75 12.46
N GLN A 877 14.16 -12.98 12.47
CA GLN A 877 14.82 -12.58 13.72
C GLN A 877 13.90 -11.75 14.61
N ASP A 878 13.21 -10.77 14.04
CA ASP A 878 12.30 -9.91 14.80
C ASP A 878 11.08 -10.68 15.31
N MET A 879 10.57 -11.65 14.54
CA MET A 879 9.53 -12.59 15.01
C MET A 879 10.01 -13.44 16.19
N LEU A 880 11.22 -14.00 16.12
CA LEU A 880 11.79 -14.77 17.24
C LEU A 880 12.04 -13.90 18.48
N ARG A 881 12.50 -12.65 18.31
CA ARG A 881 12.66 -11.70 19.43
C ARG A 881 11.34 -11.32 20.08
N ALA A 882 10.23 -11.37 19.36
CA ALA A 882 8.91 -11.08 19.89
C ALA A 882 8.33 -12.23 20.73
N LEU A 883 8.91 -13.44 20.66
CA LEU A 883 8.44 -14.59 21.43
C LEU A 883 8.74 -14.43 22.94
N PRO A 884 7.84 -14.90 23.81
CA PRO A 884 7.93 -14.66 25.24
C PRO A 884 9.16 -15.34 25.87
N GLY A 885 10.09 -14.51 26.35
CA GLY A 885 11.27 -14.96 27.11
C GLY A 885 12.47 -15.35 26.26
N ILE A 886 12.46 -15.09 24.95
CA ILE A 886 13.62 -15.35 24.09
C ILE A 886 14.68 -14.24 24.26
N ASN A 887 15.93 -14.66 24.49
CA ASN A 887 17.10 -13.78 24.59
C ASN A 887 17.93 -13.82 23.29
N GLU A 888 18.82 -12.85 23.06
CA GLU A 888 19.65 -12.80 21.83
C GLU A 888 20.46 -14.07 21.58
N LYS A 889 20.97 -14.71 22.64
CA LYS A 889 21.67 -16.00 22.54
C LYS A 889 20.75 -17.11 22.02
N ALA A 890 19.52 -17.16 22.51
CA ALA A 890 18.52 -18.15 22.11
C ALA A 890 18.08 -17.95 20.66
N VAL A 891 17.96 -16.68 20.20
CA VAL A 891 17.73 -16.38 18.77
C VAL A 891 18.88 -16.91 17.91
N GLY A 892 20.13 -16.65 18.32
CA GLY A 892 21.31 -17.14 17.60
C GLY A 892 21.33 -18.66 17.48
N THR A 893 21.04 -19.39 18.56
CA THR A 893 20.98 -20.86 18.53
C THR A 893 19.83 -21.37 17.65
N LEU A 894 18.63 -20.82 17.80
CA LEU A 894 17.46 -21.25 16.99
C LEU A 894 17.68 -21.02 15.49
N MET A 895 18.35 -19.93 15.11
CA MET A 895 18.66 -19.66 13.70
C MET A 895 19.71 -20.57 13.10
N LEU A 896 20.63 -21.09 13.93
CA LEU A 896 21.67 -22.00 13.49
C LEU A 896 21.15 -23.44 13.41
N ASP A 897 20.29 -23.82 14.35
CA ASP A 897 19.84 -25.20 14.49
C ASP A 897 18.57 -25.51 13.66
N MET A 898 17.71 -24.51 13.38
CA MET A 898 16.39 -24.71 12.75
C MET A 898 16.31 -24.08 11.36
N GLU A 899 15.55 -24.71 10.46
CA GLU A 899 15.43 -24.25 9.06
C GLU A 899 14.37 -23.14 8.91
N ASN A 900 13.25 -23.26 9.62
CA ASN A 900 12.14 -22.31 9.51
C ASN A 900 11.38 -22.11 10.83
N ILE A 901 10.60 -21.03 10.93
CA ILE A 901 9.81 -20.74 12.14
C ILE A 901 8.64 -21.70 12.35
N GLY A 902 8.17 -22.36 11.27
CA GLY A 902 7.14 -23.40 11.34
C GLY A 902 7.63 -24.64 12.09
N GLU A 903 8.90 -25.00 11.92
CA GLU A 903 9.56 -26.06 12.66
C GLU A 903 9.58 -25.71 14.15
N VAL A 904 10.03 -24.49 14.50
CA VAL A 904 10.03 -24.01 15.89
C VAL A 904 8.64 -24.04 16.53
N ALA A 905 7.58 -23.74 15.76
CA ALA A 905 6.21 -23.77 16.24
C ALA A 905 5.67 -25.19 16.49
N ASN A 906 6.12 -26.17 15.69
CA ASN A 906 5.69 -27.57 15.75
C ASN A 906 6.62 -28.48 16.56
N MET A 907 7.74 -27.97 17.08
CA MET A 907 8.68 -28.72 17.90
C MET A 907 8.08 -29.17 19.24
N ASP A 908 8.44 -30.38 19.67
CA ASP A 908 8.12 -30.88 21.00
C ASP A 908 8.82 -30.07 22.10
N VAL A 909 8.17 -29.96 23.26
CA VAL A 909 8.69 -29.25 24.45
C VAL A 909 10.12 -29.69 24.78
N GLY A 910 10.39 -31.00 24.69
CA GLY A 910 11.67 -31.59 25.06
C GLY A 910 12.82 -31.07 24.20
N ASP A 911 12.63 -31.01 22.89
CA ASP A 911 13.66 -30.59 21.95
C ASP A 911 13.84 -29.07 21.98
N LEU A 912 12.75 -28.32 22.10
CA LEU A 912 12.83 -26.87 22.28
C LEU A 912 13.54 -26.50 23.59
N CYS A 913 13.31 -27.25 24.67
CA CYS A 913 14.02 -27.06 25.94
C CYS A 913 15.51 -27.40 25.86
N LYS A 914 15.94 -28.32 24.98
CA LYS A 914 17.36 -28.62 24.77
C LYS A 914 18.08 -27.48 24.04
N VAL A 915 17.40 -26.83 23.09
CA VAL A 915 17.98 -25.79 22.25
C VAL A 915 18.05 -24.43 22.98
N VAL A 916 16.96 -23.99 23.60
CA VAL A 916 16.86 -22.64 24.20
C VAL A 916 16.75 -22.63 25.73
N GLY A 917 16.75 -23.80 26.37
CA GLY A 917 16.64 -23.94 27.82
C GLY A 917 15.20 -24.18 28.30
N THR A 918 15.05 -24.77 29.48
CA THR A 918 13.78 -25.32 29.98
C THR A 918 12.67 -24.30 30.18
N ASP A 919 13.00 -23.12 30.71
CA ASP A 919 11.99 -22.11 31.02
C ASP A 919 11.53 -21.36 29.77
N ILE A 920 12.46 -21.10 28.85
CA ILE A 920 12.18 -20.43 27.57
C ILE A 920 11.41 -21.38 26.66
N GLY A 921 11.88 -22.62 26.48
CA GLY A 921 11.23 -23.62 25.65
C GLY A 921 9.78 -23.90 26.09
N ARG A 922 9.51 -24.02 27.40
CA ARG A 922 8.13 -24.19 27.90
C ARG A 922 7.22 -22.99 27.60
N ARG A 923 7.74 -21.76 27.65
CA ARG A 923 6.95 -20.54 27.35
C ARG A 923 6.65 -20.44 25.86
N VAL A 924 7.63 -20.72 25.02
CA VAL A 924 7.49 -20.69 23.56
C VAL A 924 6.53 -21.78 23.10
N HIS A 925 6.69 -23.03 23.56
CA HIS A 925 5.75 -24.09 23.23
C HIS A 925 4.33 -23.79 23.73
N ARG A 926 4.18 -23.25 24.95
CA ARG A 926 2.87 -22.84 25.46
C ARG A 926 2.26 -21.74 24.60
N PHE A 927 3.05 -20.80 24.10
CA PHE A 927 2.55 -19.73 23.25
C PHE A 927 1.97 -20.28 21.93
N PHE A 928 2.67 -21.19 21.26
CA PHE A 928 2.21 -21.78 19.99
C PHE A 928 1.06 -22.78 20.17
N ASN A 929 1.12 -23.63 21.19
CA ASN A 929 0.15 -24.73 21.38
C ASN A 929 -1.03 -24.37 22.29
N ARG A 930 -1.19 -23.09 22.64
CA ARG A 930 -2.35 -22.65 23.41
C ARG A 930 -3.56 -22.52 22.49
N SER A 931 -4.48 -23.47 22.61
CA SER A 931 -5.82 -23.34 22.04
C SER A 931 -6.63 -22.32 22.83
N VAL A 932 -7.13 -21.28 22.15
CA VAL A 932 -8.08 -20.31 22.72
C VAL A 932 -9.48 -20.93 22.88
N TYR A 933 -9.70 -22.13 22.31
CA TYR A 933 -10.98 -22.84 22.30
C TYR A 933 -11.23 -23.69 23.58
N GLU A 934 -10.18 -24.22 24.21
CA GLU A 934 -10.31 -25.27 25.24
C GLU A 934 -10.55 -24.76 26.68
N ASP A 935 -10.38 -23.46 26.93
CA ASP A 935 -10.63 -22.86 28.25
C ASP A 935 -12.14 -22.63 28.54
N VAL A 936 -13.03 -23.07 27.65
CA VAL A 936 -14.49 -23.08 27.84
C VAL A 936 -14.97 -24.51 27.97
N THR A 937 -15.22 -24.96 29.22
CA THR A 937 -15.89 -26.24 29.47
C THR A 937 -17.25 -26.26 28.76
N LEU A 938 -17.38 -27.03 27.69
CA LEU A 938 -18.67 -27.37 27.11
C LEU A 938 -19.51 -28.08 28.19
N PRO A 939 -20.80 -27.75 28.37
CA PRO A 939 -21.67 -28.58 29.19
C PRO A 939 -21.78 -29.95 28.51
N ASN A 940 -21.24 -30.98 29.16
CA ASN A 940 -21.51 -32.37 28.81
C ASN A 940 -23.02 -32.58 28.79
N PHE A 941 -23.61 -32.78 27.61
CA PHE A 941 -24.89 -33.45 27.51
C PHE A 941 -24.66 -34.89 27.96
N ARG A 942 -25.13 -35.21 29.17
CA ARG A 942 -25.30 -36.59 29.62
C ARG A 942 -26.52 -37.16 28.91
N ASP A 943 -26.34 -38.38 28.40
CA ASP A 943 -27.29 -39.42 28.01
C ASP A 943 -28.79 -39.08 28.02
#